data_AF-A0A955TXU3-F1
#
_entry.id   AF-A0A955TXU3-F1
#
_cell.length_a   1.000
_cell.length_b   1.000
_cell.length_c   1.000
_cell.angle_alpha   90.00
_cell.angle_beta   90.00
_cell.angle_gamma   90.00
#
_symmetry.space_group_name_H-M   'P 1'
#
loop_
_entity.id
_entity.type
_entity.pdbx_description
1 polymer ?
#
loop_
_entity_poly.entity_id
_entity_poly.type
_entity_poly.pdbx_seq_one_letter_code
_entity_poly.pdbx_strand_id
1 'polypeptide(L)'
;MSRPEKRVAVFATEPVTGKIGGLGVRQLEVARELSRHFEVRLLTPFKVGPHNEPFPVKRVTYEQPSTLTPHIKWADSVYSISLSVLRVARRHNKPVAADLLVPEYFENLEGMPIDIFHAQEKCERFGNTISRAARILTSADFFLSPSERRRDFYLGQLMMLGRLRPDDYKNDPQFRSLIDVAPFGIPSRKPRSGQPLFRGQLPNVGADDFILLWGGSLANWFDAMTPLKAVARLKKKYPQLKLVFTGSKHPVWGKLPDAYQEVVKFSRQKRMFEKNVFIFTDWVPYEEHDRYLTESDMGVSTFHDHIENHFSFRIRLLDYFWGNLPVLTNPGNTQSELVEREGLGAVVPFADDAALAGAIERALNNPHELAAMRDNIRRVKPQFHWERVLEPLVRFCANPRRTASLFDDQGIPADRKQTSKTFVFDVNQFADTVPDHPASLLVRTRQELNAGEREPATALLLEYLDLYGAGLESPLLKNPLFDLSTDFPPETLAELVPDHPHVLLLQAKRAMDADELDRAQALVEEEISLFGETPEARFVQGLICQRRGLHAEAVEAFKGVTEALPGNLPYCLPLADALLACGKIRQARTLYTRIWRESLEGPHSGEEWIRTRVALAIAKMDATVRPELETLQHYFRRDRTNETLAHLVASQLELEGQRLIENGNGETARDFYQKAWKQNGKTAGEGWIRVVAALSLARLDRDKQPEIETLSHCLKNDPENERLAYAVASILERQGRPVEAREMFEAFTTSFKDQSILGSVWYRLALLSPKNKQKQMVRKCLAFHPGHRAARDLLRSL
;
A
#
# COMPACT_ATOMS: atom_id res chain seq x y z
N MET A 1 -15.03 43.02 -12.60
CA MET A 1 -14.10 42.17 -11.84
C MET A 1 -12.92 41.89 -12.74
N SER A 2 -11.71 42.34 -12.36
CA SER A 2 -10.48 42.02 -13.11
C SER A 2 -10.33 40.51 -13.19
N ARG A 3 -9.97 39.98 -14.38
CA ARG A 3 -9.65 38.56 -14.53
C ARG A 3 -8.59 38.17 -13.51
N PRO A 4 -8.69 37.01 -12.84
CA PRO A 4 -7.62 36.54 -11.98
C PRO A 4 -6.33 36.42 -12.81
N GLU A 5 -5.26 37.09 -12.38
CA GLU A 5 -4.01 37.23 -13.14
C GLU A 5 -3.20 35.93 -13.23
N LYS A 6 -3.44 34.95 -12.35
CA LYS A 6 -2.69 33.70 -12.27
C LYS A 6 -3.55 32.46 -12.53
N ARG A 7 -2.91 31.44 -13.11
CA ARG A 7 -3.51 30.19 -13.54
C ARG A 7 -2.95 29.02 -12.75
N VAL A 8 -3.82 28.12 -12.30
CA VAL A 8 -3.43 26.92 -11.53
C VAL A 8 -3.99 25.66 -12.17
N ALA A 9 -3.14 24.66 -12.37
CA ALA A 9 -3.55 23.33 -12.79
C ALA A 9 -3.56 22.36 -11.60
N VAL A 10 -4.72 21.80 -11.28
CA VAL A 10 -4.91 20.80 -10.23
C VAL A 10 -5.00 19.43 -10.88
N PHE A 11 -4.13 18.51 -10.50
CA PHE A 11 -4.06 17.15 -11.05
C PHE A 11 -4.55 16.14 -10.00
N ALA A 12 -5.71 15.56 -10.25
CA ALA A 12 -6.37 14.61 -9.36
C ALA A 12 -5.78 13.20 -9.49
N THR A 13 -5.76 12.45 -8.40
CA THR A 13 -5.30 11.05 -8.34
C THR A 13 -6.43 10.08 -8.01
N GLU A 14 -7.65 10.59 -7.82
CA GLU A 14 -8.88 9.82 -7.68
C GLU A 14 -10.00 10.41 -8.57
N PRO A 15 -11.12 9.69 -8.75
CA PRO A 15 -12.32 10.26 -9.37
C PRO A 15 -12.77 11.54 -8.65
N VAL A 16 -13.19 12.55 -9.43
CA VAL A 16 -13.62 13.87 -8.93
C VAL A 16 -15.08 14.20 -9.26
N THR A 17 -15.82 13.25 -9.82
CA THR A 17 -17.27 13.36 -10.11
C THR A 17 -18.00 12.09 -9.68
N GLY A 18 -19.25 12.22 -9.20
CA GLY A 18 -20.07 11.08 -8.79
C GLY A 18 -19.72 10.54 -7.40
N LYS A 19 -19.43 9.24 -7.30
CA LYS A 19 -18.99 8.58 -6.06
C LYS A 19 -17.47 8.76 -5.91
N ILE A 20 -17.08 9.76 -5.12
CA ILE A 20 -15.68 10.16 -4.95
C ILE A 20 -15.15 9.77 -3.57
N GLY A 21 -13.89 9.33 -3.53
CA GLY A 21 -13.16 9.01 -2.31
C GLY A 21 -12.61 10.26 -1.62
N GLY A 22 -11.96 10.07 -0.47
CA GLY A 22 -11.44 11.19 0.33
C GLY A 22 -10.44 12.07 -0.43
N LEU A 23 -9.53 11.49 -1.22
CA LEU A 23 -8.57 12.29 -1.99
C LEU A 23 -9.23 13.01 -3.16
N GLY A 24 -10.19 12.36 -3.81
CA GLY A 24 -11.02 13.00 -4.84
C GLY A 24 -11.75 14.24 -4.30
N VAL A 25 -12.35 14.13 -3.11
CA VAL A 25 -12.96 15.27 -2.40
C VAL A 25 -11.93 16.36 -2.14
N ARG A 26 -10.78 16.02 -1.55
CA ARG A 26 -9.68 16.97 -1.27
C ARG A 26 -9.29 17.77 -2.52
N GLN A 27 -9.09 17.09 -3.63
CA GLN A 27 -8.63 17.68 -4.89
C GLN A 27 -9.71 18.54 -5.56
N LEU A 28 -10.97 18.13 -5.47
CA LEU A 28 -12.10 18.92 -5.94
C LEU A 28 -12.27 20.20 -5.11
N GLU A 29 -12.20 20.12 -3.79
CA GLU A 29 -12.34 21.28 -2.88
C GLU A 29 -11.13 22.23 -2.99
N VAL A 30 -9.92 21.70 -3.21
CA VAL A 30 -8.75 22.51 -3.58
C VAL A 30 -9.02 23.31 -4.85
N ALA A 31 -9.55 22.68 -5.90
CA ALA A 31 -9.86 23.37 -7.14
C ALA A 31 -10.94 24.45 -6.94
N ARG A 32 -11.98 24.16 -6.13
CA ARG A 32 -13.02 25.12 -5.76
C ARG A 32 -12.46 26.32 -5.03
N GLU A 33 -11.65 26.11 -4.00
CA GLU A 33 -11.09 27.21 -3.22
C GLU A 33 -10.15 28.07 -4.07
N LEU A 34 -9.25 27.43 -4.83
CA LEU A 34 -8.34 28.16 -5.73
C LEU A 34 -9.09 28.94 -6.81
N SER A 35 -10.25 28.46 -7.29
CA SER A 35 -11.04 29.16 -8.32
C SER A 35 -11.62 30.48 -7.86
N ARG A 36 -11.67 30.74 -6.55
CA ARG A 36 -12.07 32.04 -5.98
C ARG A 36 -11.01 33.11 -6.20
N HIS A 37 -9.76 32.71 -6.45
CA HIS A 37 -8.59 33.59 -6.53
C HIS A 37 -7.87 33.52 -7.88
N PHE A 38 -7.98 32.40 -8.59
CA PHE A 38 -7.18 32.07 -9.77
C PHE A 38 -8.05 31.48 -10.88
N GLU A 39 -7.55 31.51 -12.12
CA GLU A 39 -8.14 30.69 -13.18
C GLU A 39 -7.67 29.24 -12.99
N VAL A 40 -8.61 28.30 -12.83
CA VAL A 40 -8.29 26.91 -12.46
C VAL A 40 -8.65 25.93 -13.58
N ARG A 41 -7.86 24.87 -13.73
CA ARG A 41 -8.24 23.64 -14.45
C ARG A 41 -8.05 22.45 -13.53
N LEU A 42 -9.09 21.62 -13.40
CA LEU A 42 -9.02 20.34 -12.71
C LEU A 42 -8.85 19.21 -13.73
N LEU A 43 -7.77 18.47 -13.62
CA LEU A 43 -7.36 17.45 -14.58
C LEU A 43 -7.31 16.10 -13.90
N THR A 44 -7.85 15.06 -14.54
CA THR A 44 -7.99 13.74 -13.93
C THR A 44 -7.77 12.64 -14.97
N PRO A 45 -7.15 11.49 -14.62
CA PRO A 45 -7.08 10.35 -15.52
C PRO A 45 -8.42 9.58 -15.62
N PHE A 46 -9.33 9.84 -14.68
CA PHE A 46 -10.60 9.14 -14.56
C PHE A 46 -11.66 9.70 -15.50
N LYS A 47 -12.74 8.93 -15.70
CA LYS A 47 -13.91 9.39 -16.44
C LYS A 47 -14.54 10.58 -15.72
N VAL A 48 -14.77 11.65 -16.48
CA VAL A 48 -15.48 12.85 -16.01
C VAL A 48 -16.97 12.65 -16.27
N GLY A 49 -17.77 12.63 -15.20
CA GLY A 49 -19.22 12.64 -15.27
C GLY A 49 -19.80 14.06 -15.32
N PRO A 50 -21.14 14.21 -15.34
CA PRO A 50 -21.79 15.51 -15.21
C PRO A 50 -21.37 16.24 -13.93
N HIS A 51 -21.13 17.54 -14.01
CA HIS A 51 -20.76 18.40 -12.88
C HIS A 51 -21.17 19.85 -13.14
N ASN A 52 -21.27 20.65 -12.07
CA ASN A 52 -21.61 22.08 -12.13
C ASN A 52 -20.47 22.99 -11.62
N GLU A 53 -19.22 22.50 -11.63
CA GLU A 53 -18.06 23.29 -11.23
C GLU A 53 -17.85 24.54 -12.10
N PRO A 54 -17.45 25.69 -11.52
CA PRO A 54 -17.23 26.94 -12.25
C PRO A 54 -15.92 26.95 -13.07
N PHE A 55 -15.18 25.85 -13.07
CA PHE A 55 -13.92 25.68 -13.78
C PHE A 55 -13.94 24.39 -14.63
N PRO A 56 -13.12 24.31 -15.69
CA PRO A 56 -13.04 23.11 -16.52
C PRO A 56 -12.54 21.89 -15.72
N VAL A 57 -13.29 20.79 -15.79
CA VAL A 57 -12.86 19.45 -15.37
C VAL A 57 -12.59 18.64 -16.64
N LYS A 58 -11.34 18.22 -16.84
CA LYS A 58 -10.93 17.54 -18.09
C LYS A 58 -10.21 16.22 -17.81
N ARG A 59 -10.45 15.25 -18.68
CA ARG A 59 -9.70 14.00 -18.69
C ARG A 59 -8.35 14.20 -19.37
N VAL A 60 -7.28 13.64 -18.79
CA VAL A 60 -5.91 13.60 -19.35
C VAL A 60 -5.32 12.20 -19.13
N THR A 61 -4.17 11.89 -19.71
CA THR A 61 -3.50 10.59 -19.51
C THR A 61 -2.13 10.82 -18.88
N TYR A 62 -1.92 10.37 -17.65
CA TYR A 62 -0.70 10.71 -16.89
C TYR A 62 0.55 10.07 -17.46
N GLU A 63 0.37 8.96 -18.16
CA GLU A 63 1.41 8.16 -18.82
C GLU A 63 1.85 8.80 -20.14
N GLN A 64 1.08 9.75 -20.68
CA GLN A 64 1.35 10.45 -21.94
C GLN A 64 1.67 11.94 -21.67
N PRO A 65 2.96 12.33 -21.62
CA PRO A 65 3.36 13.72 -21.36
C PRO A 65 2.74 14.75 -22.31
N SER A 66 2.44 14.38 -23.55
CA SER A 66 1.79 15.23 -24.55
C SER A 66 0.40 15.70 -24.11
N THR A 67 -0.32 14.92 -23.32
CA THR A 67 -1.64 15.31 -22.79
C THR A 67 -1.52 16.25 -21.59
N LEU A 68 -0.42 16.17 -20.82
CA LEU A 68 -0.17 17.01 -19.64
C LEU A 68 0.44 18.37 -20.01
N THR A 69 1.35 18.37 -20.98
CA THR A 69 2.19 19.51 -21.36
C THR A 69 1.39 20.78 -21.67
N PRO A 70 0.30 20.76 -22.47
CA PRO A 70 -0.47 21.97 -22.76
C PRO A 70 -1.06 22.61 -21.51
N HIS A 71 -1.48 21.79 -20.54
CA HIS A 71 -2.05 22.28 -19.29
C HIS A 71 -0.98 22.80 -18.32
N ILE A 72 0.16 22.12 -18.25
CA ILE A 72 1.30 22.53 -17.42
C ILE A 72 1.92 23.82 -17.94
N LYS A 73 2.11 23.96 -19.26
CA LYS A 73 2.61 25.21 -19.87
C LYS A 73 1.67 26.38 -19.64
N TRP A 74 0.36 26.13 -19.70
CA TRP A 74 -0.69 27.12 -19.44
C TRP A 74 -0.70 27.59 -17.98
N ALA A 75 -0.38 26.74 -17.01
CA ALA A 75 -0.43 27.09 -15.60
C ALA A 75 0.80 27.88 -15.13
N ASP A 76 0.61 28.77 -14.16
CA ASP A 76 1.69 29.47 -13.45
C ASP A 76 2.16 28.68 -12.21
N SER A 77 1.31 27.78 -11.70
CA SER A 77 1.66 26.79 -10.67
C SER A 77 0.83 25.51 -10.81
N VAL A 78 1.35 24.40 -10.29
CA VAL A 78 0.73 23.07 -10.40
C VAL A 78 0.50 22.48 -9.01
N TYR A 79 -0.66 21.86 -8.80
CA TYR A 79 -0.96 21.05 -7.62
C TYR A 79 -1.02 19.57 -8.02
N SER A 80 -0.11 18.75 -7.49
CA SER A 80 -0.07 17.31 -7.80
C SER A 80 0.84 16.52 -6.88
N ILE A 81 0.58 15.21 -6.78
CA ILE A 81 1.51 14.20 -6.24
C ILE A 81 1.84 13.10 -7.26
N SER A 82 1.42 13.27 -8.52
CA SER A 82 1.73 12.34 -9.61
C SER A 82 3.16 12.57 -10.10
N LEU A 83 4.00 11.53 -10.04
CA LEU A 83 5.40 11.61 -10.49
C LEU A 83 5.52 12.05 -11.95
N SER A 84 4.60 11.61 -12.83
CA SER A 84 4.57 12.02 -14.23
C SER A 84 4.30 13.52 -14.38
N VAL A 85 3.33 14.04 -13.61
CA VAL A 85 3.02 15.48 -13.60
C VAL A 85 4.19 16.29 -13.06
N LEU A 86 4.80 15.87 -11.94
CA LEU A 86 5.96 16.51 -11.34
C LEU A 86 7.14 16.57 -12.33
N ARG A 87 7.39 15.48 -13.06
CA ARG A 87 8.43 15.41 -14.11
C ARG A 87 8.18 16.41 -15.24
N VAL A 88 6.96 16.48 -15.77
CA VAL A 88 6.62 17.40 -16.87
C VAL A 88 6.61 18.87 -16.39
N ALA A 89 6.11 19.13 -15.18
CA ALA A 89 6.15 20.46 -14.57
C ALA A 89 7.59 20.96 -14.42
N ARG A 90 8.48 20.11 -13.93
CA ARG A 90 9.91 20.40 -13.81
C ARG A 90 10.56 20.73 -15.16
N ARG A 91 10.33 19.91 -16.20
CA ARG A 91 10.84 20.15 -17.57
C ARG A 91 10.41 21.50 -18.15
N HIS A 92 9.30 22.05 -17.69
CA HIS A 92 8.78 23.35 -18.11
C HIS A 92 8.95 24.43 -17.04
N ASN A 93 9.82 24.18 -16.06
CA ASN A 93 10.15 25.08 -14.95
C ASN A 93 8.92 25.64 -14.23
N LYS A 94 7.92 24.78 -13.99
CA LYS A 94 6.67 25.13 -13.32
C LYS A 94 6.73 24.78 -11.84
N PRO A 95 6.47 25.72 -10.92
CA PRO A 95 6.38 25.45 -9.49
C PRO A 95 5.29 24.43 -9.15
N VAL A 96 5.60 23.47 -8.28
CA VAL A 96 4.67 22.40 -7.87
C VAL A 96 4.41 22.43 -6.36
N ALA A 97 3.13 22.47 -5.98
CA ALA A 97 2.66 22.13 -4.65
C ALA A 97 2.26 20.64 -4.58
N ALA A 98 2.83 19.89 -3.63
CA ALA A 98 2.52 18.49 -3.38
C ALA A 98 1.75 18.30 -2.06
N ASP A 99 0.68 17.52 -2.08
CA ASP A 99 -0.15 17.25 -0.91
C ASP A 99 0.23 15.94 -0.21
N LEU A 100 0.81 16.03 0.98
CA LEU A 100 1.28 14.89 1.78
C LEU A 100 0.22 14.41 2.78
N LEU A 101 -1.07 14.58 2.44
CA LEU A 101 -2.22 14.18 3.24
C LEU A 101 -2.17 12.70 3.66
N VAL A 102 -1.84 11.79 2.74
CA VAL A 102 -1.91 10.34 2.98
C VAL A 102 -0.60 9.80 3.56
N PRO A 103 -0.65 9.04 4.67
CA PRO A 103 0.51 8.34 5.21
C PRO A 103 0.75 7.00 4.49
N GLU A 104 0.90 7.00 3.16
CA GLU A 104 0.93 5.77 2.32
C GLU A 104 1.90 4.68 2.83
N TYR A 105 3.05 5.09 3.36
CA TYR A 105 4.01 4.15 3.93
C TYR A 105 3.44 3.36 5.12
N PHE A 106 2.72 4.03 6.03
CA PHE A 106 2.11 3.40 7.20
C PHE A 106 0.82 2.65 6.82
N GLU A 107 0.01 3.19 5.91
CA GLU A 107 -1.17 2.47 5.38
C GLU A 107 -0.77 1.15 4.70
N ASN A 108 0.32 1.14 3.93
CA ASN A 108 0.82 -0.09 3.31
C ASN A 108 1.35 -1.10 4.34
N LEU A 109 1.88 -0.64 5.48
CA LEU A 109 2.31 -1.53 6.57
C LEU A 109 1.13 -2.18 7.30
N GLU A 110 0.04 -1.44 7.55
CA GLU A 110 -1.15 -1.97 8.25
C GLU A 110 -2.11 -2.71 7.32
N GLY A 111 -2.29 -2.22 6.09
CA GLY A 111 -3.14 -2.85 5.07
C GLY A 111 -2.61 -4.17 4.55
N MET A 112 -1.37 -4.54 4.90
CA MET A 112 -0.72 -5.80 4.53
C MET A 112 -0.01 -6.40 5.76
N PRO A 113 -0.68 -7.27 6.54
CA PRO A 113 -0.05 -7.98 7.64
C PRO A 113 1.30 -8.57 7.18
N ILE A 114 2.37 -8.33 7.93
CA ILE A 114 3.68 -8.94 7.66
C ILE A 114 3.55 -10.43 7.94
N ASP A 115 3.11 -11.14 6.92
CA ASP A 115 3.22 -12.58 6.84
C ASP A 115 4.42 -12.90 5.94
N ILE A 116 5.16 -13.93 6.32
CA ILE A 116 6.40 -14.31 5.64
C ILE A 116 6.14 -14.81 4.21
N PHE A 117 4.88 -15.07 3.85
CA PHE A 117 4.43 -15.63 2.58
C PHE A 117 4.53 -14.67 1.39
N HIS A 118 4.66 -13.37 1.64
CA HIS A 118 4.75 -12.34 0.60
C HIS A 118 5.94 -11.40 0.83
N ALA A 119 6.94 -11.83 1.61
CA ALA A 119 8.03 -10.96 2.05
C ALA A 119 8.77 -10.28 0.88
N GLN A 120 8.97 -10.98 -0.25
CA GLN A 120 9.65 -10.43 -1.43
C GLN A 120 8.78 -9.43 -2.20
N GLU A 121 7.54 -9.78 -2.56
CA GLU A 121 6.57 -8.87 -3.19
C GLU A 121 6.31 -7.63 -2.31
N LYS A 122 6.30 -7.82 -0.99
CA LYS A 122 6.17 -6.74 0.00
C LYS A 122 7.43 -5.88 0.07
N CYS A 123 8.63 -6.45 0.10
CA CYS A 123 9.90 -5.70 0.06
C CYS A 123 9.99 -4.82 -1.20
N GLU A 124 9.61 -5.34 -2.36
CA GLU A 124 9.56 -4.60 -3.63
C GLU A 124 8.54 -3.45 -3.56
N ARG A 125 7.32 -3.72 -3.04
CA ARG A 125 6.29 -2.70 -2.86
C ARG A 125 6.65 -1.62 -1.83
N PHE A 126 7.33 -1.98 -0.74
CA PHE A 126 7.86 -1.02 0.23
C PHE A 126 8.99 -0.18 -0.35
N GLY A 127 9.91 -0.80 -1.09
CA GLY A 127 10.94 -0.10 -1.86
C GLY A 127 10.33 0.92 -2.83
N ASN A 128 9.28 0.53 -3.55
CA ASN A 128 8.54 1.42 -4.46
C ASN A 128 7.87 2.58 -3.72
N THR A 129 7.27 2.33 -2.55
CA THR A 129 6.63 3.38 -1.73
C THR A 129 7.65 4.41 -1.24
N ILE A 130 8.82 3.95 -0.75
CA ILE A 130 9.91 4.81 -0.29
C ILE A 130 10.48 5.61 -1.46
N SER A 131 10.77 4.95 -2.59
CA SER A 131 11.29 5.58 -3.80
C SER A 131 10.33 6.67 -4.31
N ARG A 132 9.03 6.37 -4.38
CA ARG A 132 7.99 7.32 -4.75
C ARG A 132 7.95 8.53 -3.82
N ALA A 133 7.97 8.32 -2.50
CA ALA A 133 7.99 9.39 -1.51
C ALA A 133 9.23 10.28 -1.66
N ALA A 134 10.42 9.67 -1.77
CA ALA A 134 11.66 10.40 -1.99
C ALA A 134 11.59 11.26 -3.27
N ARG A 135 11.10 10.70 -4.38
CA ARG A 135 10.96 11.42 -5.65
C ARG A 135 9.97 12.61 -5.57
N ILE A 136 8.88 12.48 -4.82
CA ILE A 136 7.96 13.60 -4.58
C ILE A 136 8.67 14.69 -3.76
N LEU A 137 9.30 14.31 -2.65
CA LEU A 137 9.99 15.22 -1.72
C LEU A 137 11.21 15.93 -2.36
N THR A 138 11.85 15.32 -3.34
CA THR A 138 12.98 15.93 -4.06
C THR A 138 12.56 16.80 -5.24
N SER A 139 11.34 16.62 -5.76
CA SER A 139 10.89 17.24 -7.01
C SER A 139 9.89 18.38 -6.87
N ALA A 140 9.03 18.38 -5.84
CA ALA A 140 8.08 19.46 -5.63
C ALA A 140 8.74 20.68 -4.96
N ASP A 141 8.06 21.82 -4.99
CA ASP A 141 8.55 23.11 -4.51
C ASP A 141 7.91 23.57 -3.21
N PHE A 142 6.69 23.11 -2.93
CA PHE A 142 5.95 23.39 -1.72
C PHE A 142 5.18 22.14 -1.28
N PHE A 143 5.12 21.88 0.02
CA PHE A 143 4.46 20.70 0.58
C PHE A 143 3.35 21.09 1.54
N LEU A 144 2.20 20.43 1.39
CA LEU A 144 1.10 20.52 2.34
C LEU A 144 1.16 19.32 3.28
N SER A 145 1.26 19.58 4.58
CA SER A 145 1.14 18.58 5.63
C SER A 145 -0.24 18.65 6.27
N PRO A 146 -0.88 17.52 6.64
CA PRO A 146 -2.19 17.57 7.27
C PRO A 146 -2.17 18.02 8.74
N SER A 147 -1.01 18.03 9.39
CA SER A 147 -0.85 18.46 10.79
C SER A 147 0.58 18.87 11.10
N GLU A 148 0.80 19.55 12.23
CA GLU A 148 2.15 19.86 12.73
C GLU A 148 2.94 18.57 13.03
N ARG A 149 2.29 17.57 13.66
CA ARG A 149 2.92 16.26 13.91
C ARG A 149 3.45 15.61 12.63
N ARG A 150 2.67 15.66 11.55
CA ARG A 150 3.08 15.14 10.25
C ARG A 150 4.14 16.01 9.58
N ARG A 151 4.09 17.31 9.82
CA ARG A 151 5.08 18.26 9.33
C ARG A 151 6.44 17.98 9.95
N ASP A 152 6.52 17.72 11.25
CA ASP A 152 7.76 17.34 11.93
C ASP A 152 8.36 16.04 11.36
N PHE A 153 7.49 15.05 11.10
CA PHE A 153 7.89 13.82 10.44
C PHE A 153 8.48 14.05 9.04
N TYR A 154 7.87 14.95 8.26
CA TYR A 154 8.36 15.30 6.92
C TYR A 154 9.59 16.22 6.92
N LEU A 155 9.73 17.10 7.90
CA LEU A 155 10.95 17.89 8.08
C LEU A 155 12.16 16.98 8.29
N GLY A 156 12.03 15.90 9.06
CA GLY A 156 13.09 14.89 9.20
C GLY A 156 13.46 14.24 7.86
N GLN A 157 12.48 13.90 7.02
CA GLN A 157 12.74 13.33 5.69
C GLN A 157 13.37 14.35 4.73
N LEU A 158 12.85 15.58 4.70
CA LEU A 158 13.40 16.68 3.90
C LEU A 158 14.83 17.01 4.32
N MET A 159 15.14 16.97 5.62
CA MET A 159 16.50 17.10 6.14
C MET A 159 17.42 16.01 5.60
N MET A 160 17.00 14.74 5.71
CA MET A 160 17.80 13.61 5.22
C MET A 160 18.01 13.63 3.71
N LEU A 161 17.08 14.19 2.96
CA LEU A 161 17.24 14.38 1.53
C LEU A 161 18.13 15.58 1.20
N GLY A 162 18.32 16.54 2.12
CA GLY A 162 19.10 17.77 1.93
C GLY A 162 18.26 18.97 1.46
N ARG A 163 16.93 18.90 1.59
CA ARG A 163 15.99 19.98 1.20
C ARG A 163 15.93 21.14 2.19
N LEU A 164 16.45 20.97 3.41
CA LEU A 164 16.52 22.04 4.41
C LEU A 164 17.88 22.73 4.31
N ARG A 165 17.94 23.88 3.62
CA ARG A 165 19.20 24.59 3.36
C ARG A 165 19.39 25.79 4.30
N PRO A 166 20.64 26.16 4.63
CA PRO A 166 20.92 27.33 5.49
C PRO A 166 20.34 28.65 4.97
N ASP A 167 20.36 28.87 3.65
CA ASP A 167 19.81 30.09 3.04
C ASP A 167 18.27 30.15 3.14
N ASP A 168 17.61 28.99 3.04
CA ASP A 168 16.16 28.89 3.26
C ASP A 168 15.84 29.21 4.74
N TYR A 169 16.63 28.66 5.67
CA TYR A 169 16.49 28.92 7.12
C TYR A 169 16.67 30.41 7.49
N LYS A 170 17.62 31.10 6.85
CA LYS A 170 17.87 32.53 7.11
C LYS A 170 16.64 33.39 6.79
N ASN A 171 15.92 33.05 5.72
CA ASN A 171 14.73 33.79 5.28
C ASN A 171 13.45 33.30 5.96
N ASP A 172 13.42 32.01 6.35
CA ASP A 172 12.28 31.35 6.95
C ASP A 172 12.76 30.28 7.96
N PRO A 173 13.01 30.68 9.23
CA PRO A 173 13.56 29.80 10.25
C PRO A 173 12.65 28.61 10.60
N GLN A 174 11.39 28.65 10.18
CA GLN A 174 10.46 27.56 10.38
C GLN A 174 10.32 26.67 9.15
N PHE A 175 10.80 27.07 7.96
CA PHE A 175 10.54 26.40 6.67
C PHE A 175 9.05 26.34 6.26
N ARG A 176 8.23 27.33 6.68
CA ARG A 176 6.80 27.45 6.28
C ARG A 176 6.59 27.71 4.80
N SER A 177 7.58 28.30 4.13
CA SER A 177 7.61 28.53 2.69
C SER A 177 7.93 27.27 1.88
N LEU A 178 8.48 26.23 2.52
CA LEU A 178 8.76 24.93 1.91
C LEU A 178 7.68 23.89 2.28
N ILE A 179 7.31 23.79 3.56
CA ILE A 179 6.28 22.89 4.04
C ILE A 179 5.42 23.57 5.11
N ASP A 180 4.12 23.60 4.89
CA ASP A 180 3.16 24.19 5.82
C ASP A 180 1.98 23.25 6.10
N VAL A 181 1.21 23.57 7.13
CA VAL A 181 0.08 22.77 7.57
C VAL A 181 -1.19 23.21 6.86
N ALA A 182 -1.75 22.31 6.04
CA ALA A 182 -3.06 22.43 5.43
C ALA A 182 -3.82 21.11 5.64
N PRO A 183 -4.55 20.97 6.77
CA PRO A 183 -5.37 19.79 7.02
C PRO A 183 -6.44 19.62 5.96
N PHE A 184 -7.09 18.45 5.98
CA PHE A 184 -8.39 18.32 5.33
C PHE A 184 -9.35 19.36 5.93
N GLY A 185 -10.28 19.87 5.12
CA GLY A 185 -11.20 20.93 5.50
C GLY A 185 -12.66 20.52 5.39
N ILE A 186 -13.54 21.44 5.78
CA ILE A 186 -14.98 21.28 5.71
C ILE A 186 -15.61 22.50 5.02
N PRO A 187 -16.76 22.35 4.35
CA PRO A 187 -17.48 23.50 3.81
C PRO A 187 -17.93 24.46 4.91
N SER A 188 -17.78 25.76 4.67
CA SER A 188 -18.28 26.81 5.57
C SER A 188 -19.79 26.98 5.54
N ARG A 189 -20.45 26.50 4.47
CA ARG A 189 -21.90 26.39 4.41
C ARG A 189 -22.43 25.38 5.43
N LYS A 190 -23.66 25.60 5.90
CA LYS A 190 -24.36 24.61 6.70
C LYS A 190 -24.60 23.31 5.89
N PRO A 191 -24.46 22.12 6.49
CA PRO A 191 -24.93 20.88 5.89
C PRO A 191 -26.42 20.97 5.55
N ARG A 192 -26.81 20.42 4.40
CA ARG A 192 -28.22 20.41 3.99
C ARG A 192 -28.97 19.28 4.69
N SER A 193 -30.09 19.63 5.30
CA SER A 193 -31.12 18.66 5.69
C SER A 193 -31.99 18.32 4.47
N GLY A 194 -32.66 17.17 4.53
CA GLY A 194 -33.59 16.73 3.48
C GLY A 194 -34.64 15.79 4.04
N GLN A 195 -35.30 15.04 3.16
CA GLN A 195 -36.19 13.95 3.59
C GLN A 195 -35.40 12.96 4.46
N PRO A 196 -36.02 12.38 5.51
CA PRO A 196 -35.38 11.34 6.30
C PRO A 196 -34.85 10.20 5.43
N LEU A 197 -33.67 9.68 5.76
CA LEU A 197 -33.01 8.52 5.18
C LEU A 197 -33.21 7.28 6.06
N PHE A 198 -33.25 7.49 7.38
CA PHE A 198 -33.28 6.45 8.39
C PHE A 198 -34.56 6.48 9.21
N ARG A 199 -34.84 7.62 9.87
CA ARG A 199 -35.91 7.75 10.85
C ARG A 199 -37.27 7.67 10.17
N GLY A 200 -38.09 6.70 10.58
CA GLY A 200 -39.39 6.43 9.97
C GLY A 200 -39.34 5.87 8.54
N GLN A 201 -38.15 5.67 7.96
CA GLN A 201 -37.97 5.07 6.63
C GLN A 201 -37.47 3.63 6.72
N LEU A 202 -36.52 3.36 7.62
CA LEU A 202 -36.00 2.02 7.84
C LEU A 202 -36.89 1.24 8.80
N PRO A 203 -37.10 -0.07 8.56
CA PRO A 203 -37.73 -0.93 9.54
C PRO A 203 -37.00 -0.87 10.88
N ASN A 204 -37.76 -0.81 11.98
CA ASN A 204 -37.25 -0.75 13.34
C ASN A 204 -36.45 0.52 13.70
N VAL A 205 -36.57 1.61 12.91
CA VAL A 205 -36.02 2.93 13.26
C VAL A 205 -37.16 3.94 13.43
N GLY A 206 -37.44 4.29 14.69
CA GLY A 206 -38.44 5.27 15.08
C GLY A 206 -38.04 6.71 14.74
N ALA A 207 -39.00 7.64 14.87
CA ALA A 207 -38.81 9.06 14.61
C ALA A 207 -37.84 9.76 15.59
N ASP A 208 -37.72 9.22 16.81
CA ASP A 208 -36.91 9.78 17.90
C ASP A 208 -35.74 8.86 18.28
N ASP A 209 -35.43 7.86 17.45
CA ASP A 209 -34.33 6.93 17.71
C ASP A 209 -32.98 7.64 17.64
N PHE A 210 -32.06 7.21 18.52
CA PHE A 210 -30.73 7.79 18.64
C PHE A 210 -29.77 7.14 17.66
N ILE A 211 -29.23 7.92 16.73
CA ILE A 211 -28.43 7.41 15.61
C ILE A 211 -26.94 7.70 15.83
N LEU A 212 -26.17 6.63 15.98
CA LEU A 212 -24.70 6.64 15.99
C LEU A 212 -24.16 6.30 14.60
N LEU A 213 -23.41 7.22 13.99
CA LEU A 213 -22.96 7.10 12.61
C LEU A 213 -21.49 6.68 12.48
N TRP A 214 -21.23 5.64 11.70
CA TRP A 214 -19.92 5.27 11.16
C TRP A 214 -19.86 5.62 9.66
N GLY A 215 -19.05 6.62 9.30
CA GLY A 215 -18.97 7.17 7.92
C GLY A 215 -17.88 6.55 7.05
N GLY A 216 -18.19 5.89 5.94
CA GLY A 216 -17.19 5.34 5.01
C GLY A 216 -16.63 3.96 5.39
N SER A 217 -15.46 3.61 4.84
CA SER A 217 -14.99 2.22 4.78
C SER A 217 -14.72 1.56 6.14
N LEU A 218 -14.76 0.22 6.12
CA LEU A 218 -14.36 -0.69 7.20
C LEU A 218 -12.92 -1.21 7.01
N ALA A 219 -12.01 -0.34 6.57
CA ALA A 219 -10.61 -0.71 6.35
C ALA A 219 -9.93 -1.30 7.61
N ASN A 220 -8.89 -2.11 7.41
CA ASN A 220 -8.30 -2.98 8.44
C ASN A 220 -7.62 -2.24 9.61
N TRP A 221 -7.28 -0.96 9.46
CA TRP A 221 -6.75 -0.11 10.54
C TRP A 221 -7.85 0.51 11.44
N PHE A 222 -9.13 0.31 11.10
CA PHE A 222 -10.25 0.72 11.94
C PHE A 222 -10.77 -0.44 12.80
N ASP A 223 -11.17 -0.13 14.03
CA ASP A 223 -11.79 -1.08 14.95
C ASP A 223 -13.32 -0.94 14.92
N ALA A 224 -13.99 -1.59 13.97
CA ALA A 224 -15.46 -1.57 13.91
C ALA A 224 -16.13 -2.47 14.97
N MET A 225 -15.36 -3.38 15.58
CA MET A 225 -15.89 -4.37 16.52
C MET A 225 -16.18 -3.78 17.89
N THR A 226 -15.41 -2.80 18.34
CA THR A 226 -15.65 -2.13 19.63
C THR A 226 -17.01 -1.42 19.68
N PRO A 227 -17.41 -0.58 18.70
CA PRO A 227 -18.77 -0.02 18.63
C PRO A 227 -19.88 -1.07 18.57
N LEU A 228 -19.68 -2.15 17.80
CA LEU A 228 -20.65 -3.25 17.74
C LEU A 228 -20.87 -3.91 19.09
N LYS A 229 -19.79 -4.22 19.81
CA LYS A 229 -19.86 -4.82 21.16
C LYS A 229 -20.50 -3.86 22.16
N ALA A 230 -20.20 -2.57 22.08
CA ALA A 230 -20.82 -1.55 22.93
C ALA A 230 -22.34 -1.49 22.73
N VAL A 231 -22.80 -1.46 21.47
CA VAL A 231 -24.25 -1.51 21.15
C VAL A 231 -24.87 -2.83 21.63
N ALA A 232 -24.17 -3.95 21.51
CA ALA A 232 -24.66 -5.24 21.98
C ALA A 232 -24.92 -5.27 23.50
N ARG A 233 -24.13 -4.53 24.29
CA ARG A 233 -24.36 -4.35 25.73
C ARG A 233 -25.59 -3.50 26.02
N LEU A 234 -25.78 -2.43 25.25
CA LEU A 234 -26.80 -1.42 25.53
C LEU A 234 -28.18 -1.76 24.95
N LYS A 235 -28.26 -2.51 23.85
CA LYS A 235 -29.50 -2.69 23.06
C LYS A 235 -30.75 -3.13 23.85
N LYS A 236 -30.58 -3.85 24.98
CA LYS A 236 -31.71 -4.30 25.81
C LYS A 236 -32.27 -3.16 26.66
N LYS A 237 -31.39 -2.30 27.16
CA LYS A 237 -31.73 -1.13 27.98
C LYS A 237 -32.14 0.07 27.10
N TYR A 238 -31.51 0.20 25.94
CA TYR A 238 -31.73 1.29 24.98
C TYR A 238 -32.08 0.73 23.59
N PRO A 239 -33.30 0.21 23.37
CA PRO A 239 -33.72 -0.32 22.08
C PRO A 239 -33.75 0.75 20.96
N GLN A 240 -33.86 2.02 21.32
CA GLN A 240 -33.81 3.19 20.43
C GLN A 240 -32.41 3.51 19.90
N LEU A 241 -31.35 2.93 20.47
CA LEU A 241 -29.96 3.13 20.01
C LEU A 241 -29.71 2.35 18.72
N LYS A 242 -29.38 3.07 17.64
CA LYS A 242 -29.02 2.52 16.33
C LYS A 242 -27.60 2.89 15.94
N LEU A 243 -26.86 1.95 15.38
CA LEU A 243 -25.54 2.13 14.77
C LEU A 243 -25.65 1.93 13.27
N VAL A 244 -25.26 2.96 12.52
CA VAL A 244 -25.39 2.98 11.06
C VAL A 244 -24.00 3.07 10.43
N PHE A 245 -23.67 2.07 9.61
CA PHE A 245 -22.47 2.07 8.77
C PHE A 245 -22.81 2.50 7.36
N THR A 246 -22.02 3.40 6.77
CA THR A 246 -22.23 3.90 5.40
C THR A 246 -20.98 3.74 4.56
N GLY A 247 -21.10 3.41 3.27
CA GLY A 247 -19.97 3.42 2.35
C GLY A 247 -18.91 2.35 2.61
N SER A 248 -19.31 1.11 2.90
CA SER A 248 -18.34 0.02 3.15
C SER A 248 -17.47 -0.32 1.93
N LYS A 249 -17.96 -0.10 0.69
CA LYS A 249 -17.26 -0.41 -0.57
C LYS A 249 -16.64 0.85 -1.20
N HIS A 250 -15.31 0.99 -1.13
CA HIS A 250 -14.59 2.16 -1.68
C HIS A 250 -14.71 2.26 -3.22
N PRO A 251 -14.90 3.46 -3.80
CA PRO A 251 -15.13 3.63 -5.24
C PRO A 251 -13.90 3.28 -6.11
N VAL A 252 -12.70 3.37 -5.56
CA VAL A 252 -11.45 3.07 -6.28
C VAL A 252 -11.11 1.58 -6.21
N TRP A 253 -11.19 0.96 -5.03
CA TRP A 253 -10.80 -0.44 -4.85
C TRP A 253 -11.89 -1.41 -5.28
N GLY A 254 -13.15 -0.98 -5.23
CA GLY A 254 -14.31 -1.76 -5.69
C GLY A 254 -14.55 -3.06 -4.91
N LYS A 255 -13.85 -3.29 -3.80
CA LYS A 255 -13.94 -4.50 -2.96
C LYS A 255 -14.37 -4.13 -1.55
N LEU A 256 -15.05 -5.06 -0.89
CA LEU A 256 -15.36 -4.94 0.53
C LEU A 256 -14.13 -5.26 1.37
N PRO A 257 -13.85 -4.49 2.42
CA PRO A 257 -12.79 -4.83 3.39
C PRO A 257 -13.08 -6.15 4.11
N ASP A 258 -12.03 -6.81 4.60
CA ASP A 258 -12.15 -8.10 5.30
C ASP A 258 -13.04 -8.00 6.55
N ALA A 259 -12.94 -6.88 7.28
CA ALA A 259 -13.74 -6.61 8.48
C ALA A 259 -15.26 -6.56 8.20
N TYR A 260 -15.69 -6.34 6.95
CA TYR A 260 -17.12 -6.32 6.60
C TYR A 260 -17.84 -7.61 7.00
N GLN A 261 -17.23 -8.78 6.71
CA GLN A 261 -17.87 -10.07 7.02
C GLN A 261 -17.96 -10.30 8.52
N GLU A 262 -16.94 -9.90 9.28
CA GLU A 262 -16.93 -9.99 10.73
C GLU A 262 -18.05 -9.15 11.36
N VAL A 263 -18.19 -7.89 10.91
CA VAL A 263 -19.24 -6.97 11.34
C VAL A 263 -20.63 -7.56 11.10
N VAL A 264 -20.91 -8.05 9.88
CA VAL A 264 -22.20 -8.67 9.53
C VAL A 264 -22.48 -9.91 10.36
N LYS A 265 -21.48 -10.81 10.47
CA LYS A 265 -21.59 -12.06 11.24
C LYS A 265 -21.92 -11.78 12.70
N PHE A 266 -21.18 -10.87 13.34
CA PHE A 266 -21.41 -10.51 14.73
C PHE A 266 -22.78 -9.88 14.96
N SER A 267 -23.20 -8.94 14.10
CA SER A 267 -24.53 -8.31 14.21
C SER A 267 -25.67 -9.32 14.07
N ARG A 268 -25.53 -10.34 13.21
CA ARG A 268 -26.51 -11.43 13.10
C ARG A 268 -26.51 -12.34 14.31
N GLN A 269 -25.34 -12.78 14.78
CA GLN A 269 -25.19 -13.61 15.99
C GLN A 269 -25.82 -12.95 17.22
N LYS A 270 -25.65 -11.63 17.35
CA LYS A 270 -26.24 -10.86 18.44
C LYS A 270 -27.68 -10.40 18.15
N ARG A 271 -28.33 -10.82 17.06
CA ARG A 271 -29.71 -10.43 16.70
C ARG A 271 -29.93 -8.91 16.65
N MET A 272 -28.94 -8.16 16.14
CA MET A 272 -28.95 -6.70 16.02
C MET A 272 -29.01 -6.21 14.57
N PHE A 273 -28.65 -7.06 13.61
CA PHE A 273 -28.71 -6.74 12.18
C PHE A 273 -30.14 -6.32 11.78
N GLU A 274 -30.26 -5.17 11.10
CA GLU A 274 -31.53 -4.53 10.69
C GLU A 274 -32.50 -4.22 11.85
N LYS A 275 -31.97 -4.14 13.08
CA LYS A 275 -32.73 -3.78 14.30
C LYS A 275 -32.06 -2.67 15.09
N ASN A 276 -30.80 -2.87 15.42
CA ASN A 276 -29.93 -1.88 16.08
C ASN A 276 -28.72 -1.54 15.21
N VAL A 277 -28.37 -2.38 14.23
CA VAL A 277 -27.22 -2.16 13.34
C VAL A 277 -27.67 -2.22 11.89
N PHE A 278 -27.39 -1.17 11.14
CA PHE A 278 -27.71 -1.03 9.72
C PHE A 278 -26.43 -0.79 8.93
N ILE A 279 -26.26 -1.46 7.80
CA ILE A 279 -25.03 -1.43 7.01
C ILE A 279 -25.37 -1.12 5.56
N PHE A 280 -24.98 0.07 5.11
CA PHE A 280 -25.11 0.52 3.73
C PHE A 280 -23.80 0.27 2.99
N THR A 281 -23.81 -0.73 2.13
CA THR A 281 -22.60 -1.22 1.45
C THR A 281 -22.09 -0.25 0.40
N ASP A 282 -22.99 0.38 -0.35
CA ASP A 282 -22.64 1.29 -1.44
C ASP A 282 -22.04 2.60 -0.93
N TRP A 283 -21.06 3.11 -1.68
CA TRP A 283 -20.50 4.43 -1.42
C TRP A 283 -21.54 5.52 -1.59
N VAL A 284 -21.64 6.39 -0.59
CA VAL A 284 -22.55 7.53 -0.58
C VAL A 284 -22.09 8.55 -1.62
N PRO A 285 -22.96 9.01 -2.53
CA PRO A 285 -22.64 10.12 -3.43
C PRO A 285 -22.26 11.36 -2.61
N TYR A 286 -21.20 12.07 -3.03
CA TYR A 286 -20.67 13.20 -2.24
C TYR A 286 -21.72 14.29 -1.99
N GLU A 287 -22.61 14.53 -2.94
CA GLU A 287 -23.71 15.49 -2.81
C GLU A 287 -24.83 15.06 -1.85
N GLU A 288 -24.88 13.81 -1.42
CA GLU A 288 -25.88 13.32 -0.45
C GLU A 288 -25.34 13.24 0.96
N HIS A 289 -24.02 13.28 1.11
CA HIS A 289 -23.31 13.04 2.36
C HIS A 289 -23.78 13.93 3.52
N ASP A 290 -24.11 15.20 3.26
CA ASP A 290 -24.65 16.15 4.24
C ASP A 290 -25.86 15.57 5.01
N ARG A 291 -26.76 14.88 4.31
CA ARG A 291 -28.05 14.42 4.86
C ARG A 291 -27.83 13.36 5.93
N TYR A 292 -26.90 12.43 5.65
CA TYR A 292 -26.48 11.37 6.58
C TYR A 292 -25.96 11.97 7.90
N LEU A 293 -25.17 13.04 7.80
CA LEU A 293 -24.65 13.76 8.96
C LEU A 293 -25.79 14.44 9.74
N THR A 294 -26.67 15.20 9.07
CA THR A 294 -27.73 15.94 9.75
C THR A 294 -28.81 15.06 10.39
N GLU A 295 -28.95 13.82 9.95
CA GLU A 295 -29.88 12.87 10.52
C GLU A 295 -29.28 12.06 11.68
N SER A 296 -27.99 12.21 11.96
CA SER A 296 -27.32 11.47 13.02
C SER A 296 -27.22 12.28 14.31
N ASP A 297 -27.06 11.61 15.46
CA ASP A 297 -26.94 12.27 16.76
C ASP A 297 -25.49 12.44 17.20
N MET A 298 -24.68 11.43 16.90
CA MET A 298 -23.24 11.36 17.19
C MET A 298 -22.51 10.58 16.09
N GLY A 299 -21.22 10.88 15.92
CA GLY A 299 -20.30 10.10 15.10
C GLY A 299 -19.48 9.13 15.96
N VAL A 300 -19.15 7.95 15.42
CA VAL A 300 -18.20 7.02 16.04
C VAL A 300 -17.10 6.66 15.06
N SER A 301 -15.85 6.72 15.52
CA SER A 301 -14.71 6.24 14.76
C SER A 301 -13.63 5.75 15.71
N THR A 302 -13.46 4.44 15.76
CA THR A 302 -12.51 3.73 16.62
C THR A 302 -11.41 3.08 15.78
N PHE A 303 -10.22 2.96 16.35
CA PHE A 303 -8.99 2.58 15.64
C PHE A 303 -8.21 1.53 16.42
N HIS A 304 -7.30 0.82 15.76
CA HIS A 304 -6.30 0.02 16.46
C HIS A 304 -5.12 0.88 16.94
N ASP A 305 -4.45 0.43 18.00
CA ASP A 305 -3.28 1.11 18.59
C ASP A 305 -2.00 0.81 17.78
N HIS A 306 -1.82 1.55 16.69
CA HIS A 306 -0.70 1.36 15.78
C HIS A 306 -0.21 2.69 15.17
N ILE A 307 0.96 2.64 14.53
CA ILE A 307 1.67 3.83 14.04
C ILE A 307 0.90 4.60 12.94
N GLU A 308 0.08 3.89 12.15
CA GLU A 308 -0.82 4.53 11.18
C GLU A 308 -1.75 5.52 11.90
N ASN A 309 -2.40 5.09 12.99
CA ASN A 309 -3.27 5.96 13.78
C ASN A 309 -2.52 7.19 14.30
N HIS A 310 -1.30 7.02 14.79
CA HIS A 310 -0.52 8.12 15.34
C HIS A 310 -0.31 9.28 14.35
N PHE A 311 -0.05 8.94 13.08
CA PHE A 311 0.28 9.87 12.01
C PHE A 311 -0.90 10.24 11.12
N SER A 312 -2.01 9.52 11.22
CA SER A 312 -3.18 9.75 10.39
C SER A 312 -3.96 11.00 10.78
N PHE A 313 -4.48 11.66 9.75
CA PHE A 313 -5.46 12.72 9.86
C PHE A 313 -6.79 12.21 9.29
N ARG A 314 -7.69 11.83 10.19
CA ARG A 314 -8.95 11.14 9.94
C ARG A 314 -9.98 12.09 9.34
N ILE A 315 -10.19 11.97 8.04
CA ILE A 315 -11.16 12.77 7.26
C ILE A 315 -12.58 12.66 7.88
N ARG A 316 -13.00 11.44 8.24
CA ARG A 316 -14.30 11.13 8.86
C ARG A 316 -14.62 11.98 10.10
N LEU A 317 -13.63 12.31 10.93
CA LEU A 317 -13.86 13.11 12.14
C LEU A 317 -14.29 14.54 11.78
N LEU A 318 -13.76 15.09 10.68
CA LEU A 318 -14.14 16.42 10.22
C LEU A 318 -15.54 16.45 9.64
N ASP A 319 -15.97 15.39 8.97
CA ASP A 319 -17.36 15.26 8.52
C ASP A 319 -18.34 15.35 9.71
N TYR A 320 -18.01 14.69 10.82
CA TYR A 320 -18.79 14.80 12.05
C TYR A 320 -18.81 16.23 12.59
N PHE A 321 -17.66 16.93 12.59
CA PHE A 321 -17.63 18.34 13.00
C PHE A 321 -18.49 19.22 12.09
N TRP A 322 -18.46 18.98 10.78
CA TRP A 322 -19.28 19.70 9.82
C TRP A 322 -20.77 19.52 10.12
N GLY A 323 -21.19 18.26 10.31
CA GLY A 323 -22.51 17.83 10.75
C GLY A 323 -22.91 18.27 12.16
N ASN A 324 -21.98 18.88 12.90
CA ASN A 324 -22.18 19.26 14.29
C ASN A 324 -22.46 18.08 15.25
N LEU A 325 -21.85 16.94 14.97
CA LEU A 325 -22.01 15.68 15.69
C LEU A 325 -20.88 15.48 16.70
N PRO A 326 -21.19 15.30 18.00
CA PRO A 326 -20.22 14.86 18.98
C PRO A 326 -19.59 13.51 18.59
N VAL A 327 -18.29 13.36 18.86
CA VAL A 327 -17.49 12.24 18.34
C VAL A 327 -17.10 11.28 19.46
N LEU A 328 -17.35 9.99 19.25
CA LEU A 328 -16.78 8.91 20.05
C LEU A 328 -15.56 8.33 19.33
N THR A 329 -14.40 8.35 19.98
CA THR A 329 -13.14 7.90 19.35
C THR A 329 -12.14 7.34 20.37
N ASN A 330 -10.97 6.89 19.89
CA ASN A 330 -9.86 6.41 20.72
C ASN A 330 -8.69 7.42 20.70
N PRO A 331 -7.76 7.35 21.67
CA PRO A 331 -6.61 8.25 21.71
C PRO A 331 -5.60 7.97 20.57
N GLY A 332 -4.49 8.71 20.58
CA GLY A 332 -3.29 8.41 19.80
C GLY A 332 -3.07 9.31 18.59
N ASN A 333 -4.06 10.09 18.15
CA ASN A 333 -3.95 10.99 17.00
C ASN A 333 -4.27 12.45 17.35
N THR A 334 -3.83 13.37 16.47
CA THR A 334 -3.98 14.82 16.70
C THR A 334 -5.44 15.28 16.82
N GLN A 335 -6.39 14.57 16.18
CA GLN A 335 -7.80 14.91 16.25
C GLN A 335 -8.46 14.36 17.52
N SER A 336 -8.06 13.19 18.02
CA SER A 336 -8.53 12.70 19.32
C SER A 336 -8.10 13.62 20.46
N GLU A 337 -6.89 14.17 20.39
CA GLU A 337 -6.41 15.18 21.35
C GLU A 337 -7.22 16.48 21.28
N LEU A 338 -7.63 16.88 20.08
CA LEU A 338 -8.54 18.01 19.91
C LEU A 338 -9.93 17.72 20.48
N VAL A 339 -10.46 16.52 20.26
CA VAL A 339 -11.77 16.09 20.79
C VAL A 339 -11.76 16.16 22.32
N GLU A 340 -10.71 15.66 22.96
CA GLU A 340 -10.55 15.69 24.41
C GLU A 340 -10.36 17.13 24.93
N ARG A 341 -9.40 17.89 24.37
CA ARG A 341 -9.08 19.24 24.84
C ARG A 341 -10.24 20.22 24.72
N GLU A 342 -11.00 20.16 23.63
CA GLU A 342 -12.08 21.11 23.35
C GLU A 342 -13.46 20.58 23.76
N GLY A 343 -13.54 19.37 24.34
CA GLY A 343 -14.81 18.76 24.75
C GLY A 343 -15.78 18.54 23.59
N LEU A 344 -15.29 17.97 22.47
CA LEU A 344 -16.08 17.74 21.25
C LEU A 344 -16.79 16.36 21.23
N GLY A 345 -16.69 15.61 22.32
CA GLY A 345 -17.14 14.22 22.38
C GLY A 345 -16.43 13.47 23.50
N ALA A 346 -16.17 12.17 23.29
CA ALA A 346 -15.48 11.33 24.26
C ALA A 346 -14.37 10.51 23.60
N VAL A 347 -13.22 10.47 24.27
CA VAL A 347 -12.08 9.62 23.93
C VAL A 347 -12.07 8.43 24.89
N VAL A 348 -12.11 7.21 24.36
CA VAL A 348 -12.16 5.97 25.16
C VAL A 348 -10.94 5.09 24.86
N PRO A 349 -10.48 4.25 25.81
CA PRO A 349 -9.36 3.34 25.57
C PRO A 349 -9.59 2.40 24.37
N PHE A 350 -8.49 1.99 23.72
CA PHE A 350 -8.53 1.05 22.61
C PHE A 350 -9.17 -0.28 23.01
N ALA A 351 -9.96 -0.87 22.10
CA ALA A 351 -10.64 -2.15 22.30
C ALA A 351 -11.53 -2.25 23.57
N ASP A 352 -11.92 -1.12 24.17
CA ASP A 352 -12.74 -1.08 25.39
C ASP A 352 -14.21 -0.78 25.06
N ASP A 353 -14.95 -1.84 24.76
CA ASP A 353 -16.38 -1.76 24.46
C ASP A 353 -17.24 -1.40 25.67
N ALA A 354 -16.74 -1.55 26.90
CA ALA A 354 -17.45 -1.14 28.11
C ALA A 354 -17.34 0.37 28.34
N ALA A 355 -16.14 0.95 28.18
CA ALA A 355 -15.95 2.40 28.25
C ALA A 355 -16.72 3.11 27.13
N LEU A 356 -16.69 2.58 25.91
CA LEU A 356 -17.47 3.12 24.80
C LEU A 356 -18.99 3.04 25.08
N ALA A 357 -19.49 1.92 25.62
CA ALA A 357 -20.88 1.80 26.04
C ALA A 357 -21.25 2.82 27.13
N GLY A 358 -20.39 3.04 28.11
CA GLY A 358 -20.60 4.07 29.15
C GLY A 358 -20.66 5.48 28.58
N ALA A 359 -19.84 5.80 27.57
CA ALA A 359 -19.88 7.09 26.89
C ALA A 359 -21.19 7.28 26.09
N ILE A 360 -21.65 6.25 25.36
CA ILE A 360 -22.94 6.25 24.66
C ILE A 360 -24.09 6.43 25.66
N GLU A 361 -24.07 5.69 26.77
CA GLU A 361 -25.11 5.77 27.80
C GLU A 361 -25.18 7.16 28.45
N ARG A 362 -24.04 7.79 28.74
CA ARG A 362 -24.02 9.18 29.23
C ARG A 362 -24.66 10.13 28.21
N ALA A 363 -24.29 10.02 26.94
CA ALA A 363 -24.86 10.86 25.89
C ALA A 363 -26.39 10.67 25.72
N LEU A 364 -26.88 9.43 25.85
CA LEU A 364 -28.32 9.12 25.81
C LEU A 364 -29.09 9.70 27.00
N ASN A 365 -28.50 9.68 28.20
CA ASN A 365 -29.18 10.10 29.42
C ASN A 365 -28.96 11.57 29.79
N ASN A 366 -28.01 12.26 29.14
CA ASN A 366 -27.65 13.64 29.47
C ASN A 366 -27.69 14.57 28.23
N PRO A 367 -28.90 15.01 27.82
CA PRO A 367 -29.06 15.90 26.67
C PRO A 367 -28.31 17.24 26.80
N HIS A 368 -28.11 17.74 28.02
CA HIS A 368 -27.37 18.98 28.27
C HIS A 368 -25.88 18.83 27.94
N GLU A 369 -25.28 17.71 28.31
CA GLU A 369 -23.88 17.40 27.96
C GLU A 369 -23.71 17.25 26.45
N LEU A 370 -24.65 16.55 25.79
CA LEU A 370 -24.65 16.42 24.32
C LEU A 370 -24.80 17.80 23.63
N ALA A 371 -25.65 18.67 24.16
CA ALA A 371 -25.80 20.04 23.66
C ALA A 371 -24.52 20.87 23.85
N ALA A 372 -23.86 20.76 25.01
CA ALA A 372 -22.59 21.44 25.27
C ALA A 372 -21.48 20.99 24.30
N MET A 373 -21.36 19.68 24.03
CA MET A 373 -20.43 19.16 23.02
C MET A 373 -20.73 19.73 21.62
N ARG A 374 -22.01 19.83 21.26
CA ARG A 374 -22.47 20.43 19.99
C ARG A 374 -22.11 21.92 19.91
N ASP A 375 -22.20 22.67 21.01
CA ASP A 375 -21.80 24.08 21.06
C ASP A 375 -20.28 24.25 20.94
N ASN A 376 -19.50 23.38 21.59
CA ASN A 376 -18.05 23.36 21.44
C ASN A 376 -17.64 23.10 19.98
N ILE A 377 -18.31 22.16 19.29
CA ILE A 377 -18.06 21.90 17.87
C ILE A 377 -18.39 23.13 17.01
N ARG A 378 -19.50 23.84 17.27
CA ARG A 378 -19.84 25.08 16.54
C ARG A 378 -18.76 26.15 16.70
N ARG A 379 -18.17 26.26 17.88
CA ARG A 379 -17.07 27.19 18.18
C ARG A 379 -15.78 26.79 17.46
N VAL A 380 -15.44 25.50 17.44
CA VAL A 380 -14.14 25.01 16.93
C VAL A 380 -14.13 24.83 15.42
N LYS A 381 -15.21 24.30 14.82
CA LYS A 381 -15.23 23.90 13.40
C LYS A 381 -14.86 24.99 12.37
N PRO A 382 -15.09 26.32 12.60
CA PRO A 382 -14.65 27.36 11.66
C PRO A 382 -13.14 27.36 11.39
N GLN A 383 -12.32 26.79 12.29
CA GLN A 383 -10.89 26.64 12.06
C GLN A 383 -10.54 25.65 10.93
N PHE A 384 -11.47 24.76 10.60
CA PHE A 384 -11.31 23.73 9.57
C PHE A 384 -12.00 24.08 8.25
N HIS A 385 -12.56 25.29 8.11
CA HIS A 385 -13.17 25.67 6.84
C HIS A 385 -12.14 25.67 5.71
N TRP A 386 -12.54 25.21 4.52
CA TRP A 386 -11.65 25.12 3.34
C TRP A 386 -10.90 26.42 3.07
N GLU A 387 -11.58 27.56 3.12
CA GLU A 387 -10.99 28.89 2.90
C GLU A 387 -9.86 29.24 3.89
N ARG A 388 -9.88 28.64 5.07
CA ARG A 388 -8.88 28.87 6.12
C ARG A 388 -7.75 27.85 6.05
N VAL A 389 -8.08 26.57 5.92
CA VAL A 389 -7.05 25.50 5.92
C VAL A 389 -6.21 25.51 4.65
N LEU A 390 -6.74 26.04 3.54
CA LEU A 390 -6.03 26.16 2.28
C LEU A 390 -5.31 27.48 2.07
N GLU A 391 -5.34 28.39 3.05
CA GLU A 391 -4.62 29.66 2.98
C GLU A 391 -3.13 29.48 2.61
N PRO A 392 -2.37 28.50 3.14
CA PRO A 392 -0.98 28.29 2.73
C PRO A 392 -0.83 27.98 1.23
N LEU A 393 -1.75 27.19 0.66
CA LEU A 393 -1.75 26.87 -0.77
C LEU A 393 -2.11 28.09 -1.61
N VAL A 394 -3.11 28.88 -1.18
CA VAL A 394 -3.48 30.14 -1.85
C VAL A 394 -2.29 31.10 -1.87
N ARG A 395 -1.56 31.26 -0.76
CA ARG A 395 -0.34 32.08 -0.68
C ARG A 395 0.74 31.59 -1.64
N PHE A 396 0.98 30.28 -1.71
CA PHE A 396 1.92 29.70 -2.67
C PHE A 396 1.50 29.99 -4.11
N CYS A 397 0.25 29.72 -4.50
CA CYS A 397 -0.24 29.97 -5.86
C CYS A 397 -0.26 31.46 -6.23
N ALA A 398 -0.45 32.35 -5.25
CA ALA A 398 -0.36 33.80 -5.43
C ALA A 398 1.06 34.28 -5.69
N ASN A 399 2.09 33.54 -5.25
CA ASN A 399 3.50 33.88 -5.46
C ASN A 399 4.32 32.59 -5.65
N PRO A 400 4.12 31.89 -6.76
CA PRO A 400 4.66 30.55 -6.92
C PRO A 400 6.15 30.65 -7.17
N ARG A 401 6.92 29.91 -6.38
CA ARG A 401 8.38 29.94 -6.40
C ARG A 401 8.90 28.53 -6.58
N ARG A 402 9.93 28.42 -7.41
CA ARG A 402 10.76 27.21 -7.45
C ARG A 402 11.67 27.24 -6.23
N THR A 403 11.79 26.11 -5.55
CA THR A 403 12.89 25.93 -4.58
C THR A 403 14.04 25.25 -5.32
N ALA A 404 15.28 25.45 -4.86
CA ALA A 404 16.37 24.73 -5.51
C ALA A 404 16.16 23.25 -5.26
N SER A 405 15.96 22.51 -6.35
CA SER A 405 15.91 21.07 -6.24
C SER A 405 17.30 20.57 -5.90
N LEU A 406 17.37 19.52 -5.09
CA LEU A 406 18.62 18.82 -4.86
C LEU A 406 19.21 18.26 -6.12
N PHE A 407 18.40 18.08 -7.17
CA PHE A 407 18.78 17.55 -8.46
C PHE A 407 18.55 18.62 -9.55
N ASP A 408 19.16 18.50 -10.72
CA ASP A 408 19.00 19.37 -11.88
C ASP A 408 17.92 18.81 -12.81
N ASP A 409 17.80 19.33 -14.02
CA ASP A 409 16.78 18.92 -15.00
C ASP A 409 16.95 17.47 -15.49
N GLN A 410 18.06 16.81 -15.14
CA GLN A 410 18.37 15.42 -15.47
C GLN A 410 18.46 14.51 -14.24
N GLY A 411 18.07 14.98 -13.05
CA GLY A 411 18.12 14.16 -11.84
C GLY A 411 19.52 14.02 -11.23
N ILE A 412 20.46 14.92 -11.52
CA ILE A 412 21.83 14.96 -10.94
C ILE A 412 21.89 16.05 -9.87
N PRO A 413 22.60 15.91 -8.73
CA PRO A 413 22.58 16.93 -7.71
C PRO A 413 22.93 18.38 -8.18
N ALA A 414 22.03 19.37 -7.96
CA ALA A 414 22.11 20.71 -8.56
C ALA A 414 23.20 21.63 -8.00
N ASP A 415 23.81 21.28 -6.87
CA ASP A 415 24.93 22.03 -6.29
C ASP A 415 26.07 21.09 -5.88
N ARG A 416 27.02 20.89 -6.80
CA ARG A 416 28.24 20.08 -6.61
C ARG A 416 29.16 20.58 -5.49
N LYS A 417 29.05 21.85 -5.04
CA LYS A 417 29.99 22.42 -4.05
C LYS A 417 29.51 22.31 -2.60
N GLN A 418 28.20 22.23 -2.37
CA GLN A 418 27.63 22.18 -1.01
C GLN A 418 27.20 20.77 -0.59
N THR A 419 26.87 19.90 -1.55
CA THR A 419 26.52 18.47 -1.31
C THR A 419 27.72 17.60 -0.91
N SER A 420 28.94 18.00 -1.24
CA SER A 420 30.16 17.23 -0.94
C SER A 420 30.56 17.19 0.54
N LYS A 421 29.93 17.98 1.43
CA LYS A 421 30.36 18.13 2.83
C LYS A 421 29.44 17.52 3.91
N THR A 422 28.26 17.00 3.59
CA THR A 422 27.26 16.63 4.63
C THR A 422 26.89 15.14 4.69
N PHE A 423 27.75 14.25 4.17
CA PHE A 423 27.67 12.77 4.22
C PHE A 423 26.51 12.11 3.43
N VAL A 424 26.65 10.96 2.74
CA VAL A 424 27.71 10.28 1.97
C VAL A 424 26.91 9.45 0.96
N PHE A 425 26.82 9.93 -0.29
CA PHE A 425 26.79 9.12 -1.51
C PHE A 425 26.93 10.09 -2.67
N ASP A 426 28.15 10.58 -2.90
CA ASP A 426 28.42 11.34 -4.12
C ASP A 426 28.49 10.33 -5.27
N VAL A 427 27.42 10.33 -6.06
CA VAL A 427 27.24 9.41 -7.19
C VAL A 427 28.36 9.58 -8.23
N ASN A 428 28.96 10.77 -8.35
CA ASN A 428 30.11 11.00 -9.22
C ASN A 428 31.39 10.45 -8.59
N GLN A 429 31.62 10.68 -7.29
CA GLN A 429 32.77 10.10 -6.59
C GLN A 429 32.70 8.56 -6.57
N PHE A 430 31.50 7.99 -6.44
CA PHE A 430 31.27 6.56 -6.59
C PHE A 430 31.64 6.08 -8.00
N ALA A 431 31.25 6.85 -9.03
CA ALA A 431 31.60 6.56 -10.41
C ALA A 431 33.11 6.66 -10.69
N ASP A 432 33.82 7.58 -10.04
CA ASP A 432 35.28 7.71 -10.14
C ASP A 432 36.02 6.62 -9.36
N THR A 433 35.45 6.15 -8.24
CA THR A 433 36.06 5.15 -7.36
C THR A 433 35.87 3.72 -7.87
N VAL A 434 34.74 3.45 -8.54
CA VAL A 434 34.41 2.14 -9.11
C VAL A 434 33.93 2.33 -10.56
N PRO A 435 34.84 2.66 -11.50
CA PRO A 435 34.49 3.09 -12.86
C PRO A 435 33.74 2.05 -13.68
N ASP A 436 33.97 0.77 -13.39
CA ASP A 436 33.41 -0.36 -14.12
C ASP A 436 32.08 -0.87 -13.51
N HIS A 437 31.61 -0.24 -12.43
CA HIS A 437 30.32 -0.62 -11.83
C HIS A 437 29.16 -0.13 -12.71
N PRO A 438 28.09 -0.92 -12.92
CA PRO A 438 27.03 -0.54 -13.85
C PRO A 438 26.36 0.81 -13.56
N ALA A 439 26.14 1.14 -12.29
CA ALA A 439 25.61 2.46 -11.90
C ALA A 439 26.60 3.60 -12.22
N SER A 440 27.90 3.34 -12.19
CA SER A 440 28.95 4.30 -12.55
C SER A 440 28.97 4.60 -14.04
N LEU A 441 28.76 3.57 -14.87
CA LEU A 441 28.65 3.73 -16.33
C LEU A 441 27.47 4.63 -16.70
N LEU A 442 26.27 4.41 -16.14
CA LEU A 442 25.11 5.27 -16.41
C LEU A 442 25.32 6.73 -15.97
N VAL A 443 26.02 6.93 -14.85
CA VAL A 443 26.34 8.27 -14.33
C VAL A 443 27.31 8.98 -15.27
N ARG A 444 28.36 8.27 -15.74
CA ARG A 444 29.34 8.80 -16.68
C ARG A 444 28.74 9.03 -18.06
N THR A 445 27.90 8.11 -18.58
CA THR A 445 27.10 8.32 -19.80
C THR A 445 26.33 9.63 -19.72
N ARG A 446 25.69 9.92 -18.58
CA ARG A 446 24.95 11.18 -18.39
C ARG A 446 25.86 12.41 -18.34
N GLN A 447 27.05 12.29 -17.74
CA GLN A 447 28.04 13.38 -17.72
C GLN A 447 28.51 13.73 -19.14
N GLU A 448 28.83 12.74 -19.96
CA GLU A 448 29.28 12.93 -21.34
C GLU A 448 28.17 13.56 -22.20
N LEU A 449 26.91 13.11 -22.05
CA LEU A 449 25.77 13.75 -22.73
C LEU A 449 25.60 15.22 -22.34
N ASN A 450 25.83 15.54 -21.06
CA ASN A 450 25.75 16.92 -20.57
C ASN A 450 26.92 17.79 -21.03
N ALA A 451 28.07 17.18 -21.32
CA ALA A 451 29.20 17.85 -21.96
C ALA A 451 28.98 18.07 -23.47
N GLY A 452 27.92 17.49 -24.04
CA GLY A 452 27.66 17.51 -25.49
C GLY A 452 28.44 16.42 -26.24
N GLU A 453 29.16 15.57 -25.53
CA GLU A 453 30.01 14.52 -26.06
C GLU A 453 29.19 13.24 -26.27
N ARG A 454 28.56 13.14 -27.44
CA ARG A 454 27.67 12.01 -27.77
C ARG A 454 28.43 10.71 -27.96
N GLU A 455 29.60 10.74 -28.60
CA GLU A 455 30.38 9.53 -28.91
C GLU A 455 30.88 8.81 -27.64
N PRO A 456 31.46 9.50 -26.63
CA PRO A 456 31.84 8.88 -25.36
C PRO A 456 30.63 8.40 -24.55
N ALA A 457 29.52 9.14 -24.59
CA ALA A 457 28.28 8.72 -23.94
C ALA A 457 27.74 7.41 -24.53
N THR A 458 27.72 7.30 -25.87
CA THR A 458 27.33 6.09 -26.59
C THR A 458 28.24 4.92 -26.23
N ALA A 459 29.57 5.13 -26.19
CA ALA A 459 30.51 4.07 -25.82
C ALA A 459 30.27 3.54 -24.40
N LEU A 460 30.07 4.42 -23.41
CA LEU A 460 29.78 4.04 -22.03
C LEU A 460 28.41 3.36 -21.88
N LEU A 461 27.43 3.78 -22.68
CA LEU A 461 26.10 3.17 -22.68
C LEU A 461 26.15 1.78 -23.31
N LEU A 462 26.89 1.58 -24.40
CA LEU A 462 27.13 0.28 -25.00
C LEU A 462 27.89 -0.64 -24.03
N GLU A 463 28.91 -0.13 -23.34
CA GLU A 463 29.63 -0.87 -22.29
C GLU A 463 28.68 -1.28 -21.16
N TYR A 464 27.78 -0.40 -20.72
CA TYR A 464 26.74 -0.73 -19.75
C TYR A 464 25.80 -1.83 -20.27
N LEU A 465 25.37 -1.75 -21.52
CA LEU A 465 24.47 -2.73 -22.13
C LEU A 465 25.17 -4.09 -22.31
N ASP A 466 26.46 -4.09 -22.66
CA ASP A 466 27.30 -5.27 -22.81
C ASP A 466 27.50 -6.03 -21.49
N LEU A 467 27.58 -5.33 -20.33
CA LEU A 467 27.66 -5.96 -19.00
C LEU A 467 26.48 -6.89 -18.70
N TYR A 468 25.34 -6.65 -19.34
CA TYR A 468 24.12 -7.42 -19.16
C TYR A 468 23.80 -8.34 -20.34
N GLY A 469 24.65 -8.34 -21.36
CA GLY A 469 24.53 -9.13 -22.58
C GLY A 469 23.39 -8.69 -23.51
N ALA A 470 23.50 -9.10 -24.77
CA ALA A 470 22.40 -9.04 -25.73
C ALA A 470 21.49 -10.27 -25.57
N GLY A 471 20.19 -10.05 -25.41
CA GLY A 471 19.15 -11.08 -25.42
C GLY A 471 18.13 -11.00 -24.27
N LEU A 472 17.06 -11.79 -24.38
CA LEU A 472 15.94 -11.85 -23.42
C LEU A 472 16.38 -12.15 -21.97
N GLU A 473 17.56 -12.73 -21.78
CA GLU A 473 18.08 -13.07 -20.46
C GLU A 473 18.68 -11.89 -19.69
N SER A 474 18.91 -10.76 -20.36
CA SER A 474 19.44 -9.54 -19.77
C SER A 474 18.58 -9.08 -18.58
N PRO A 475 19.18 -8.82 -17.40
CA PRO A 475 18.50 -8.24 -16.24
C PRO A 475 17.65 -7.00 -16.56
N LEU A 476 17.95 -6.28 -17.65
CA LEU A 476 17.24 -5.12 -18.16
C LEU A 476 15.78 -5.44 -18.57
N LEU A 477 15.51 -6.62 -19.11
CA LEU A 477 14.16 -7.03 -19.49
C LEU A 477 13.39 -7.70 -18.34
N LYS A 478 14.10 -8.26 -17.35
CA LYS A 478 13.53 -9.05 -16.24
C LYS A 478 13.16 -8.22 -15.01
N ASN A 479 13.70 -7.01 -14.81
CA ASN A 479 13.57 -6.28 -13.53
C ASN A 479 13.10 -4.82 -13.69
N PRO A 480 11.98 -4.38 -13.08
CA PRO A 480 11.53 -2.98 -13.11
C PRO A 480 12.44 -2.01 -12.34
N LEU A 481 13.43 -2.50 -11.56
CA LEU A 481 14.46 -1.66 -10.93
C LEU A 481 15.42 -1.02 -11.94
N PHE A 482 15.59 -1.60 -13.14
CA PHE A 482 16.49 -1.12 -14.18
C PHE A 482 15.72 -0.58 -15.38
N ASP A 483 14.65 0.16 -15.11
CA ASP A 483 14.01 0.96 -16.14
C ASP A 483 14.98 2.06 -16.57
N LEU A 484 15.83 1.76 -17.57
CA LEU A 484 16.71 2.71 -18.27
C LEU A 484 15.94 3.97 -18.69
N SER A 485 14.63 3.85 -18.90
CA SER A 485 13.76 4.97 -19.26
C SER A 485 13.48 5.97 -18.12
N THR A 486 13.83 5.61 -16.89
CA THR A 486 13.82 6.52 -15.74
C THR A 486 15.00 7.49 -15.79
N ASP A 487 16.11 7.00 -16.32
CA ASP A 487 17.43 7.64 -16.35
C ASP A 487 17.74 8.29 -17.70
N PHE A 488 17.27 7.72 -18.81
CA PHE A 488 17.41 8.23 -20.17
C PHE A 488 16.07 8.14 -20.89
N PRO A 489 15.52 9.23 -21.47
CA PRO A 489 14.31 9.14 -22.27
C PRO A 489 14.46 8.09 -23.40
N PRO A 490 13.40 7.35 -23.77
CA PRO A 490 13.50 6.34 -24.82
C PRO A 490 13.98 6.90 -26.16
N GLU A 491 13.70 8.16 -26.45
CA GLU A 491 14.17 8.88 -27.63
C GLU A 491 15.68 9.11 -27.57
N THR A 492 16.21 9.41 -26.37
CA THR A 492 17.65 9.56 -26.13
C THR A 492 18.37 8.22 -26.25
N LEU A 493 17.77 7.12 -25.78
CA LEU A 493 18.32 5.78 -25.99
C LEU A 493 18.34 5.42 -27.48
N ALA A 494 17.26 5.73 -28.22
CA ALA A 494 17.19 5.50 -29.66
C ALA A 494 18.15 6.39 -30.47
N GLU A 495 18.49 7.59 -29.98
CA GLU A 495 19.50 8.45 -30.62
C GLU A 495 20.95 7.98 -30.36
N LEU A 496 21.23 7.46 -29.16
CA LEU A 496 22.60 7.14 -28.74
C LEU A 496 23.03 5.75 -29.15
N VAL A 497 22.10 4.80 -29.11
CA VAL A 497 22.33 3.40 -29.47
C VAL A 497 21.19 2.92 -30.40
N PRO A 498 21.00 3.59 -31.56
CA PRO A 498 19.90 3.29 -32.50
C PRO A 498 19.92 1.85 -32.96
N ASP A 499 21.12 1.27 -33.11
CA ASP A 499 21.33 -0.07 -33.65
C ASP A 499 21.35 -1.16 -32.58
N HIS A 500 20.95 -0.84 -31.34
CA HIS A 500 20.96 -1.80 -30.25
C HIS A 500 19.60 -2.51 -30.11
N PRO A 501 19.53 -3.85 -30.21
CA PRO A 501 18.29 -4.62 -30.37
C PRO A 501 17.34 -4.62 -29.16
N HIS A 502 17.66 -3.86 -28.12
CA HIS A 502 16.86 -3.76 -26.90
C HIS A 502 16.08 -2.45 -26.78
N VAL A 503 16.38 -1.43 -27.59
CA VAL A 503 15.77 -0.11 -27.42
C VAL A 503 14.30 -0.09 -27.83
N LEU A 504 13.95 -0.59 -29.02
CA LEU A 504 12.56 -0.61 -29.47
C LEU A 504 11.73 -1.63 -28.70
N LEU A 505 12.33 -2.75 -28.26
CA LEU A 505 11.65 -3.73 -27.40
C LEU A 505 11.36 -3.19 -25.98
N LEU A 506 12.25 -2.37 -25.41
CA LEU A 506 11.98 -1.65 -24.17
C LEU A 506 10.84 -0.62 -24.35
N GLN A 507 10.81 0.08 -25.49
CA GLN A 507 9.71 0.98 -25.83
C GLN A 507 8.38 0.22 -26.01
N ALA A 508 8.40 -0.92 -26.68
CA ALA A 508 7.25 -1.79 -26.87
C ALA A 508 6.71 -2.29 -25.52
N LYS A 509 7.59 -2.74 -24.62
CA LYS A 509 7.21 -3.15 -23.25
C LYS A 509 6.52 -2.02 -22.47
N ARG A 510 7.00 -0.78 -22.57
CA ARG A 510 6.33 0.37 -21.95
C ARG A 510 4.98 0.66 -22.57
N ALA A 511 4.88 0.61 -23.90
CA ALA A 511 3.61 0.76 -24.58
C ALA A 511 2.62 -0.31 -24.12
N MET A 512 3.07 -1.55 -23.91
CA MET A 512 2.24 -2.59 -23.30
C MET A 512 1.81 -2.23 -21.88
N ASP A 513 2.73 -1.79 -21.01
CA ASP A 513 2.41 -1.42 -19.62
C ASP A 513 1.46 -0.21 -19.52
N ALA A 514 1.43 0.65 -20.55
CA ALA A 514 0.46 1.73 -20.73
C ALA A 514 -0.83 1.30 -21.46
N ASP A 515 -0.98 0.00 -21.78
CA ASP A 515 -2.09 -0.58 -22.54
C ASP A 515 -2.22 -0.05 -23.99
N GLU A 516 -1.15 0.52 -24.55
CA GLU A 516 -1.02 1.00 -25.93
C GLU A 516 -0.57 -0.13 -26.87
N LEU A 517 -1.36 -1.20 -26.99
CA LEU A 517 -0.96 -2.43 -27.68
C LEU A 517 -0.66 -2.24 -29.18
N ASP A 518 -1.34 -1.31 -29.86
CA ASP A 518 -1.09 -0.97 -31.28
C ASP A 518 0.27 -0.32 -31.50
N ARG A 519 0.66 0.56 -30.58
CA ARG A 519 1.97 1.20 -30.59
C ARG A 519 3.06 0.19 -30.25
N ALA A 520 2.82 -0.68 -29.26
CA ALA A 520 3.74 -1.75 -28.92
C ALA A 520 3.99 -2.66 -30.13
N GLN A 521 2.94 -3.00 -30.87
CA GLN A 521 3.02 -3.81 -32.07
C GLN A 521 3.85 -3.13 -33.17
N ALA A 522 3.60 -1.85 -33.45
CA ALA A 522 4.35 -1.09 -34.45
C ALA A 522 5.85 -1.00 -34.12
N LEU A 523 6.20 -0.83 -32.84
CA LEU A 523 7.60 -0.79 -32.38
C LEU A 523 8.30 -2.14 -32.53
N VAL A 524 7.59 -3.25 -32.31
CA VAL A 524 8.12 -4.60 -32.54
C VAL A 524 8.27 -4.86 -34.05
N GLU A 525 7.35 -4.40 -34.89
CA GLU A 525 7.45 -4.52 -36.35
C GLU A 525 8.63 -3.70 -36.90
N GLU A 526 8.88 -2.51 -36.34
CA GLU A 526 10.03 -1.68 -36.66
C GLU A 526 11.35 -2.37 -36.24
N GLU A 527 11.42 -2.95 -35.04
CA GLU A 527 12.56 -3.76 -34.59
C GLU A 527 12.83 -4.92 -35.54
N ILE A 528 11.80 -5.67 -35.94
CA ILE A 528 11.93 -6.79 -36.88
C ILE A 528 12.39 -6.30 -38.25
N SER A 529 11.94 -5.13 -38.71
CA SER A 529 12.36 -4.55 -39.98
C SER A 529 13.83 -4.12 -39.97
N LEU A 530 14.34 -3.64 -38.84
CA LEU A 530 15.70 -3.12 -38.72
C LEU A 530 16.72 -4.21 -38.42
N PHE A 531 16.37 -5.16 -37.52
CA PHE A 531 17.31 -6.14 -36.97
C PHE A 531 16.97 -7.59 -37.33
N GLY A 532 15.88 -7.80 -38.09
CA GLY A 532 15.38 -9.12 -38.41
C GLY A 532 14.58 -9.74 -37.28
N GLU A 533 14.03 -10.92 -37.53
CA GLU A 533 13.14 -11.59 -36.59
C GLU A 533 13.94 -12.31 -35.48
N THR A 534 14.08 -11.66 -34.33
CA THR A 534 14.79 -12.19 -33.15
C THR A 534 13.85 -12.94 -32.19
N PRO A 535 14.35 -13.89 -31.38
CA PRO A 535 13.57 -14.50 -30.29
C PRO A 535 12.96 -13.47 -29.34
N GLU A 536 13.67 -12.37 -29.08
CA GLU A 536 13.26 -11.25 -28.23
C GLU A 536 12.02 -10.56 -28.79
N ALA A 537 12.06 -10.18 -30.06
CA ALA A 537 10.96 -9.52 -30.75
C ALA A 537 9.72 -10.43 -30.81
N ARG A 538 9.91 -11.72 -31.16
CA ARG A 538 8.83 -12.71 -31.14
C ARG A 538 8.23 -12.91 -29.76
N PHE A 539 9.04 -12.86 -28.70
CA PHE A 539 8.55 -13.02 -27.33
C PHE A 539 7.67 -11.84 -26.92
N VAL A 540 8.10 -10.60 -27.21
CA VAL A 540 7.30 -9.39 -26.95
C VAL A 540 6.01 -9.41 -27.78
N GLN A 541 6.09 -9.79 -29.06
CA GLN A 541 4.92 -9.99 -29.92
C GLN A 541 3.93 -11.00 -29.32
N GLY A 542 4.42 -12.13 -28.83
CA GLY A 542 3.58 -13.14 -28.16
C GLY A 542 2.86 -12.58 -26.93
N LEU A 543 3.54 -11.77 -26.11
CA LEU A 543 2.93 -11.11 -24.95
C LEU A 543 1.87 -10.08 -25.37
N ILE A 544 2.08 -9.32 -26.44
CA ILE A 544 1.10 -8.38 -27.01
C ILE A 544 -0.16 -9.15 -27.44
N CYS A 545 0.01 -10.23 -28.22
CA CYS A 545 -1.07 -11.09 -28.66
C CYS A 545 -1.86 -11.66 -27.46
N GLN A 546 -1.16 -12.11 -26.41
CA GLN A 546 -1.79 -12.62 -25.20
C GLN A 546 -2.64 -11.54 -24.48
N ARG A 547 -2.15 -10.29 -24.39
CA ARG A 547 -2.92 -9.18 -23.80
C ARG A 547 -4.13 -8.78 -24.65
N ARG A 548 -4.05 -8.92 -25.99
CA ARG A 548 -5.18 -8.70 -26.92
C ARG A 548 -6.21 -9.83 -26.92
N GLY A 549 -5.97 -10.95 -26.22
CA GLY A 549 -6.81 -12.14 -26.31
C GLY A 549 -6.61 -12.96 -27.60
N LEU A 550 -5.60 -12.62 -28.40
CA LEU A 550 -5.20 -13.31 -29.62
C LEU A 550 -4.34 -14.53 -29.25
N HIS A 551 -4.96 -15.50 -28.58
CA HIS A 551 -4.24 -16.60 -27.96
C HIS A 551 -3.58 -17.55 -28.98
N ALA A 552 -4.15 -17.70 -30.18
CA ALA A 552 -3.59 -18.57 -31.21
C ALA A 552 -2.29 -17.99 -31.79
N GLU A 553 -2.29 -16.69 -32.04
CA GLU A 553 -1.15 -15.90 -32.51
C GLU A 553 -0.06 -15.84 -31.44
N ALA A 554 -0.45 -15.71 -30.16
CA ALA A 554 0.48 -15.81 -29.04
C ALA A 554 1.16 -17.19 -28.97
N VAL A 555 0.42 -18.27 -29.22
CA VAL A 555 0.99 -19.63 -29.26
C VAL A 555 2.03 -19.76 -30.36
N GLU A 556 1.76 -19.28 -31.58
CA GLU A 556 2.74 -19.34 -32.69
C GLU A 556 3.99 -18.50 -32.38
N ALA A 557 3.82 -17.28 -31.87
CA ALA A 557 4.93 -16.42 -31.49
C ALA A 557 5.83 -17.04 -30.41
N PHE A 558 5.24 -17.54 -29.31
CA PHE A 558 6.00 -18.18 -28.25
C PHE A 558 6.60 -19.52 -28.67
N LYS A 559 5.94 -20.28 -29.55
CA LYS A 559 6.49 -21.52 -30.10
C LYS A 559 7.80 -21.25 -30.84
N GLY A 560 7.81 -20.23 -31.71
CA GLY A 560 9.03 -19.78 -32.39
C GLY A 560 10.15 -19.36 -31.43
N VAL A 561 9.82 -18.78 -30.27
CA VAL A 561 10.81 -18.44 -29.23
C VAL A 561 11.36 -19.70 -28.57
N THR A 562 10.50 -20.64 -28.20
CA THR A 562 10.92 -21.89 -27.54
C THR A 562 11.68 -22.85 -28.46
N GLU A 563 11.48 -22.76 -29.78
CA GLU A 563 12.27 -23.50 -30.77
C GLU A 563 13.66 -22.89 -30.94
N ALA A 564 13.78 -21.57 -30.87
CA ALA A 564 15.06 -20.87 -30.91
C ALA A 564 15.87 -21.00 -29.60
N LEU A 565 15.17 -21.03 -28.45
CA LEU A 565 15.76 -21.07 -27.10
C LEU A 565 15.21 -22.24 -26.27
N PRO A 566 15.44 -23.51 -26.67
CA PRO A 566 14.80 -24.67 -26.06
C PRO A 566 15.21 -24.95 -24.61
N GLY A 567 16.36 -24.44 -24.16
CA GLY A 567 16.86 -24.62 -22.80
C GLY A 567 16.37 -23.58 -21.78
N ASN A 568 15.69 -22.52 -22.22
CA ASN A 568 15.25 -21.45 -21.34
C ASN A 568 13.80 -21.69 -20.87
N LEU A 569 13.68 -22.21 -19.64
CA LEU A 569 12.41 -22.61 -19.06
C LEU A 569 11.45 -21.45 -18.79
N PRO A 570 11.90 -20.27 -18.32
CA PRO A 570 11.04 -19.08 -18.21
C PRO A 570 10.26 -18.73 -19.49
N TYR A 571 10.84 -18.89 -20.69
CA TYR A 571 10.14 -18.57 -21.94
C TYR A 571 9.12 -19.62 -22.37
N CYS A 572 9.21 -20.83 -21.81
CA CYS A 572 8.20 -21.87 -22.04
C CYS A 572 6.91 -21.61 -21.24
N LEU A 573 6.95 -20.81 -20.17
CA LEU A 573 5.79 -20.55 -19.31
C LEU A 573 4.69 -19.74 -20.03
N PRO A 574 4.98 -18.62 -20.72
CA PRO A 574 3.96 -17.91 -21.51
C PRO A 574 3.34 -18.77 -22.63
N LEU A 575 4.13 -19.65 -23.26
CA LEU A 575 3.59 -20.61 -24.24
C LEU A 575 2.56 -21.54 -23.59
N ALA A 576 2.87 -22.06 -22.40
CA ALA A 576 1.95 -22.92 -21.65
C ALA A 576 0.67 -22.17 -21.25
N ASP A 577 0.80 -20.92 -20.79
CA ASP A 577 -0.33 -20.04 -20.45
C ASP A 577 -1.21 -19.76 -21.68
N ALA A 578 -0.61 -19.46 -22.84
CA ALA A 578 -1.31 -19.20 -24.09
C ALA A 578 -2.03 -20.46 -24.63
N LEU A 579 -1.38 -21.63 -24.57
CA LEU A 579 -2.01 -22.92 -24.90
C LEU A 579 -3.22 -23.20 -24.01
N LEU A 580 -3.12 -22.88 -22.70
CA LEU A 580 -4.22 -23.05 -21.77
C LEU A 580 -5.39 -22.11 -22.12
N ALA A 581 -5.10 -20.85 -22.43
CA ALA A 581 -6.10 -19.86 -22.85
C ALA A 581 -6.80 -20.23 -24.16
N CYS A 582 -6.11 -20.90 -25.10
CA CYS A 582 -6.70 -21.49 -26.31
C CYS A 582 -7.58 -22.74 -26.05
N GLY A 583 -7.73 -23.20 -24.80
CA GLY A 583 -8.41 -24.46 -24.48
C GLY A 583 -7.61 -25.71 -24.87
N LYS A 584 -6.33 -25.58 -25.26
CA LYS A 584 -5.43 -26.71 -25.56
C LYS A 584 -4.85 -27.30 -24.27
N ILE A 585 -5.72 -27.67 -23.33
CA ILE A 585 -5.39 -28.08 -21.95
C ILE A 585 -4.36 -29.22 -21.92
N ARG A 586 -4.47 -30.21 -22.82
CA ARG A 586 -3.52 -31.34 -22.88
C ARG A 586 -2.10 -30.87 -23.24
N GLN A 587 -1.98 -29.95 -24.20
CA GLN A 587 -0.68 -29.44 -24.64
C GLN A 587 -0.04 -28.55 -23.58
N ALA A 588 -0.83 -27.64 -22.98
CA ALA A 588 -0.39 -26.81 -21.86
C ALA A 588 0.13 -27.67 -20.69
N ARG A 589 -0.62 -28.72 -20.32
CA ARG A 589 -0.21 -29.66 -19.27
C ARG A 589 1.10 -30.37 -19.58
N THR A 590 1.25 -30.88 -20.81
CA THR A 590 2.50 -31.53 -21.24
C THR A 590 3.67 -30.57 -21.11
N LEU A 591 3.48 -29.31 -21.52
CA LEU A 591 4.52 -28.29 -21.45
C LEU A 591 4.87 -27.90 -20.01
N TYR A 592 3.88 -27.61 -19.16
CA TYR A 592 4.13 -27.36 -17.73
C TYR A 592 4.84 -28.54 -17.06
N THR A 593 4.44 -29.78 -17.38
CA THR A 593 5.10 -30.98 -16.83
C THR A 593 6.55 -31.10 -17.27
N ARG A 594 6.85 -30.74 -18.53
CA ARG A 594 8.22 -30.65 -19.04
C ARG A 594 9.02 -29.60 -18.29
N ILE A 595 8.49 -28.38 -18.18
CA ILE A 595 9.13 -27.26 -17.46
C ILE A 595 9.44 -27.66 -16.01
N TRP A 596 8.48 -28.25 -15.30
CA TRP A 596 8.71 -28.75 -13.95
C TRP A 596 9.89 -29.73 -13.90
N ARG A 597 9.90 -30.75 -14.77
CA ARG A 597 10.96 -31.77 -14.79
C ARG A 597 12.33 -31.17 -15.09
N GLU A 598 12.42 -30.34 -16.12
CA GLU A 598 13.66 -29.70 -16.55
C GLU A 598 14.14 -28.65 -15.55
N SER A 599 13.27 -28.08 -14.72
CA SER A 599 13.67 -27.13 -13.68
C SER A 599 14.19 -27.79 -12.40
N LEU A 600 14.10 -29.13 -12.25
CA LEU A 600 14.64 -29.84 -11.08
C LEU A 600 16.16 -30.02 -11.18
N GLU A 601 16.71 -30.07 -12.39
CA GLU A 601 18.12 -30.36 -12.67
C GLU A 601 18.65 -29.38 -13.74
N GLY A 602 19.92 -29.00 -13.68
CA GLY A 602 20.51 -28.07 -14.67
C GLY A 602 20.47 -26.58 -14.27
N PRO A 603 20.59 -25.64 -15.24
CA PRO A 603 20.88 -24.22 -14.98
C PRO A 603 19.84 -23.50 -14.11
N HIS A 604 18.57 -23.92 -14.17
CA HIS A 604 17.46 -23.33 -13.42
C HIS A 604 17.13 -24.07 -12.11
N SER A 605 17.98 -25.02 -11.68
CA SER A 605 17.73 -25.81 -10.46
C SER A 605 17.59 -24.96 -9.20
N GLY A 606 18.29 -23.82 -9.12
CA GLY A 606 18.16 -22.83 -8.04
C GLY A 606 16.91 -21.93 -8.11
N GLU A 607 16.15 -21.98 -9.21
CA GLU A 607 14.99 -21.10 -9.44
C GLU A 607 13.67 -21.73 -8.96
N GLU A 608 13.54 -21.85 -7.63
CA GLU A 608 12.38 -22.44 -6.95
C GLU A 608 11.02 -21.85 -7.35
N TRP A 609 11.01 -20.57 -7.78
CA TRP A 609 9.83 -19.85 -8.21
C TRP A 609 9.20 -20.45 -9.47
N ILE A 610 10.00 -20.99 -10.40
CA ILE A 610 9.51 -21.63 -11.64
C ILE A 610 8.65 -22.82 -11.27
N ARG A 611 9.22 -23.71 -10.44
CA ARG A 611 8.54 -24.92 -9.93
C ARG A 611 7.26 -24.55 -9.21
N THR A 612 7.31 -23.55 -8.32
CA THR A 612 6.14 -23.08 -7.60
C THR A 612 5.03 -22.59 -8.53
N ARG A 613 5.36 -21.76 -9.53
CA ARG A 613 4.39 -21.25 -10.53
C ARG A 613 3.77 -22.39 -11.34
N VAL A 614 4.56 -23.36 -11.77
CA VAL A 614 4.08 -24.53 -12.50
C VAL A 614 3.13 -25.37 -11.66
N ALA A 615 3.49 -25.66 -10.41
CA ALA A 615 2.64 -26.42 -9.49
C ALA A 615 1.29 -25.72 -9.28
N LEU A 616 1.29 -24.38 -9.14
CA LEU A 616 0.06 -23.59 -9.02
C LEU A 616 -0.79 -23.62 -10.29
N ALA A 617 -0.18 -23.48 -11.47
CA ALA A 617 -0.89 -23.55 -12.75
C ALA A 617 -1.58 -24.90 -12.93
N ILE A 618 -0.86 -26.00 -12.66
CA ILE A 618 -1.42 -27.36 -12.74
C ILE A 618 -2.50 -27.57 -11.67
N ALA A 619 -2.31 -27.06 -10.45
CA ALA A 619 -3.32 -27.13 -9.40
C ALA A 619 -4.64 -26.46 -9.82
N LYS A 620 -4.57 -25.26 -10.41
CA LYS A 620 -5.74 -24.56 -10.95
C LYS A 620 -6.40 -25.30 -12.11
N MET A 621 -5.61 -25.90 -13.00
CA MET A 621 -6.13 -26.73 -14.09
C MET A 621 -6.84 -27.98 -13.57
N ASP A 622 -6.37 -28.53 -12.45
CA ASP A 622 -6.92 -29.72 -11.82
C ASP A 622 -8.07 -29.42 -10.87
N ALA A 623 -8.32 -28.16 -10.50
CA ALA A 623 -9.24 -27.77 -9.42
C ALA A 623 -10.66 -28.36 -9.55
N THR A 624 -11.13 -28.63 -10.76
CA THR A 624 -12.45 -29.23 -11.02
C THR A 624 -12.50 -30.75 -10.80
N VAL A 625 -11.35 -31.42 -10.81
CA VAL A 625 -11.20 -32.89 -10.68
C VAL A 625 -10.50 -33.27 -9.37
N ARG A 626 -9.61 -32.41 -8.88
CA ARG A 626 -8.81 -32.60 -7.69
C ARG A 626 -8.61 -31.25 -6.98
N PRO A 627 -8.81 -31.17 -5.65
CA PRO A 627 -8.55 -29.94 -4.90
C PRO A 627 -7.14 -29.38 -5.14
N GLU A 628 -7.02 -28.05 -5.24
CA GLU A 628 -5.74 -27.39 -5.54
C GLU A 628 -4.65 -27.79 -4.54
N LEU A 629 -4.99 -27.86 -3.24
CA LEU A 629 -4.08 -28.27 -2.18
C LEU A 629 -3.50 -29.68 -2.41
N GLU A 630 -4.31 -30.64 -2.88
CA GLU A 630 -3.81 -32.01 -3.13
C GLU A 630 -2.80 -32.03 -4.26
N THR A 631 -3.03 -31.22 -5.31
CA THR A 631 -2.09 -31.07 -6.41
C THR A 631 -0.81 -30.39 -5.95
N LEU A 632 -0.90 -29.32 -5.17
CA LEU A 632 0.27 -28.64 -4.61
C LEU A 632 1.09 -29.56 -3.69
N GLN A 633 0.43 -30.33 -2.82
CA GLN A 633 1.08 -31.35 -1.98
C GLN A 633 1.74 -32.47 -2.80
N HIS A 634 1.18 -32.81 -3.97
CA HIS A 634 1.78 -33.77 -4.89
C HIS A 634 3.09 -33.25 -5.49
N TYR A 635 3.15 -31.97 -5.84
CA TYR A 635 4.37 -31.33 -6.36
C TYR A 635 5.39 -31.08 -5.25
N PHE A 636 4.96 -30.62 -4.08
CA PHE A 636 5.83 -30.41 -2.93
C PHE A 636 6.52 -31.70 -2.46
N ARG A 637 5.84 -32.84 -2.51
CA ARG A 637 6.46 -34.16 -2.21
C ARG A 637 7.63 -34.51 -3.13
N ARG A 638 7.71 -33.94 -4.33
CA ARG A 638 8.81 -34.14 -5.29
C ARG A 638 9.88 -33.06 -5.21
N ASP A 639 9.65 -32.00 -4.45
CA ASP A 639 10.54 -30.85 -4.32
C ASP A 639 10.45 -30.32 -2.88
N ARG A 640 10.82 -31.19 -1.91
CA ARG A 640 10.60 -30.94 -0.47
C ARG A 640 11.49 -29.82 0.09
N THR A 641 12.52 -29.42 -0.64
CA THR A 641 13.44 -28.34 -0.26
C THR A 641 12.94 -26.97 -0.70
N ASN A 642 11.94 -26.90 -1.59
CA ASN A 642 11.41 -25.64 -2.09
C ASN A 642 10.55 -24.94 -1.05
N GLU A 643 11.12 -23.92 -0.43
CA GLU A 643 10.48 -23.18 0.66
C GLU A 643 9.29 -22.38 0.14
N THR A 644 9.40 -21.82 -1.07
CA THR A 644 8.33 -21.04 -1.72
C THR A 644 7.08 -21.90 -1.95
N LEU A 645 7.26 -23.14 -2.42
CA LEU A 645 6.18 -24.10 -2.61
C LEU A 645 5.63 -24.60 -1.27
N ALA A 646 6.48 -24.79 -0.25
CA ALA A 646 6.02 -25.13 1.10
C ALA A 646 5.12 -24.03 1.70
N HIS A 647 5.49 -22.76 1.48
CA HIS A 647 4.69 -21.60 1.85
C HIS A 647 3.33 -21.62 1.15
N LEU A 648 3.31 -21.83 -0.17
CA LEU A 648 2.05 -21.91 -0.93
C LEU A 648 1.16 -23.06 -0.45
N VAL A 649 1.73 -24.24 -0.15
CA VAL A 649 1.01 -25.38 0.43
C VAL A 649 0.43 -25.02 1.80
N ALA A 650 1.21 -24.36 2.66
CA ALA A 650 0.76 -23.95 3.99
C ALA A 650 -0.37 -22.91 3.93
N SER A 651 -0.30 -21.94 3.01
CA SER A 651 -1.38 -20.95 2.80
C SER A 651 -2.67 -21.61 2.30
N GLN A 652 -2.57 -22.54 1.34
CA GLN A 652 -3.75 -23.27 0.85
C GLN A 652 -4.31 -24.23 1.90
N LEU A 653 -3.45 -24.80 2.76
CA LEU A 653 -3.88 -25.58 3.91
C LEU A 653 -4.73 -24.74 4.88
N GLU A 654 -4.29 -23.53 5.23
CA GLU A 654 -5.05 -22.63 6.10
C GLU A 654 -6.39 -22.22 5.46
N LEU A 655 -6.39 -21.86 4.19
CA LEU A 655 -7.60 -21.47 3.45
C LEU A 655 -8.65 -22.59 3.46
N GLU A 656 -8.24 -23.82 3.14
CA GLU A 656 -9.15 -24.95 3.04
C GLU A 656 -9.66 -25.40 4.42
N GLY A 657 -8.78 -25.42 5.42
CA GLY A 657 -9.19 -25.72 6.78
C GLY A 657 -10.12 -24.65 7.36
N GLN A 658 -9.91 -23.37 7.02
CA GLN A 658 -10.82 -22.28 7.40
C GLN A 658 -12.19 -22.41 6.71
N ARG A 659 -12.24 -22.80 5.43
CA ARG A 659 -13.50 -23.11 4.73
C ARG A 659 -14.27 -24.25 5.41
N LEU A 660 -13.58 -25.31 5.84
CA LEU A 660 -14.21 -26.39 6.60
C LEU A 660 -14.82 -25.89 7.91
N ILE A 661 -14.12 -25.00 8.63
CA ILE A 661 -14.63 -24.37 9.86
C ILE A 661 -15.86 -23.51 9.57
N GLU A 662 -15.82 -22.69 8.53
CA GLU A 662 -16.91 -21.78 8.14
C GLU A 662 -18.17 -22.54 7.71
N ASN A 663 -18.00 -23.71 7.10
CA ASN A 663 -19.09 -24.61 6.72
C ASN A 663 -19.64 -25.44 7.90
N GLY A 664 -19.16 -25.22 9.14
CA GLY A 664 -19.61 -25.94 10.32
C GLY A 664 -18.96 -27.31 10.52
N ASN A 665 -17.97 -27.67 9.70
CA ASN A 665 -17.30 -28.97 9.73
C ASN A 665 -16.03 -28.95 10.59
N GLY A 666 -16.14 -28.50 11.85
CA GLY A 666 -15.00 -28.32 12.75
C GLY A 666 -14.23 -29.62 13.07
N GLU A 667 -14.90 -30.77 13.13
CA GLU A 667 -14.22 -32.07 13.31
C GLU A 667 -13.46 -32.50 12.05
N THR A 668 -14.02 -32.27 10.87
CA THR A 668 -13.33 -32.52 9.59
C THR A 668 -12.12 -31.60 9.44
N ALA A 669 -12.23 -30.32 9.83
CA ALA A 669 -11.10 -29.41 9.87
C ALA A 669 -10.00 -29.90 10.83
N ARG A 670 -10.38 -30.47 11.98
CA ARG A 670 -9.44 -31.05 12.94
C ARG A 670 -8.69 -32.24 12.33
N ASP A 671 -9.39 -33.22 11.76
CA ASP A 671 -8.75 -34.37 11.09
C ASP A 671 -7.82 -33.91 9.95
N PHE A 672 -8.28 -32.93 9.18
CA PHE A 672 -7.52 -32.31 8.09
C PHE A 672 -6.18 -31.72 8.57
N TYR A 673 -6.18 -30.90 9.62
CA TYR A 673 -4.93 -30.35 10.16
C TYR A 673 -4.06 -31.40 10.86
N GLN A 674 -4.66 -32.40 11.53
CA GLN A 674 -3.91 -33.52 12.11
C GLN A 674 -3.19 -34.34 11.04
N LYS A 675 -3.84 -34.56 9.89
CA LYS A 675 -3.25 -35.23 8.73
C LYS A 675 -2.09 -34.42 8.18
N ALA A 676 -2.24 -33.10 8.00
CA ALA A 676 -1.17 -32.23 7.55
C ALA A 676 0.03 -32.22 8.51
N TRP A 677 -0.22 -32.21 9.82
CA TRP A 677 0.83 -32.35 10.83
C TRP A 677 1.62 -33.66 10.70
N LYS A 678 0.92 -34.81 10.55
CA LYS A 678 1.53 -36.14 10.49
C LYS A 678 2.31 -36.41 9.19
N GLN A 679 1.89 -35.82 8.07
CA GLN A 679 2.41 -36.17 6.74
C GLN A 679 3.68 -35.40 6.31
N ASN A 680 4.00 -34.30 6.97
CA ASN A 680 5.15 -33.46 6.65
C ASN A 680 6.33 -33.83 7.55
N GLY A 681 7.56 -33.81 7.02
CA GLY A 681 8.83 -34.11 7.70
C GLY A 681 9.43 -32.92 8.45
N LYS A 682 10.71 -33.03 8.85
CA LYS A 682 11.44 -32.02 9.66
C LYS A 682 12.29 -31.05 8.83
N THR A 683 12.15 -31.00 7.51
CA THR A 683 12.87 -29.99 6.70
C THR A 683 12.32 -28.59 6.96
N ALA A 684 13.08 -27.54 6.60
CA ALA A 684 12.70 -26.14 6.89
C ALA A 684 11.33 -25.75 6.30
N GLY A 685 11.05 -26.13 5.05
CA GLY A 685 9.75 -25.91 4.40
C GLY A 685 8.62 -26.71 5.04
N GLU A 686 8.87 -27.97 5.39
CA GLU A 686 7.86 -28.82 6.05
C GLU A 686 7.55 -28.39 7.48
N GLY A 687 8.54 -27.87 8.18
CA GLY A 687 8.40 -27.28 9.51
C GLY A 687 7.38 -26.14 9.50
N TRP A 688 7.29 -25.40 8.39
CA TRP A 688 6.30 -24.34 8.24
C TRP A 688 4.86 -24.85 8.10
N ILE A 689 4.65 -25.89 7.29
CA ILE A 689 3.33 -26.53 7.15
C ILE A 689 2.86 -27.09 8.51
N ARG A 690 3.78 -27.66 9.29
CA ARG A 690 3.50 -28.12 10.65
C ARG A 690 3.14 -26.98 11.62
N VAL A 691 3.82 -25.84 11.54
CA VAL A 691 3.49 -24.65 12.36
C VAL A 691 2.06 -24.20 12.09
N VAL A 692 1.66 -24.07 10.83
CA VAL A 692 0.28 -23.69 10.45
C VAL A 692 -0.72 -24.73 10.98
N ALA A 693 -0.45 -26.03 10.79
CA ALA A 693 -1.31 -27.08 11.30
C ALA A 693 -1.47 -27.03 12.84
N ALA A 694 -0.37 -26.83 13.59
CA ALA A 694 -0.41 -26.74 15.05
C ALA A 694 -1.18 -25.51 15.54
N LEU A 695 -0.94 -24.34 14.94
CA LEU A 695 -1.66 -23.11 15.26
C LEU A 695 -3.16 -23.25 14.98
N SER A 696 -3.53 -23.86 13.85
CA SER A 696 -4.92 -24.08 13.49
C SER A 696 -5.61 -25.10 14.41
N LEU A 697 -4.93 -26.18 14.80
CA LEU A 697 -5.44 -27.13 15.80
C LEU A 697 -5.65 -26.46 17.16
N ALA A 698 -4.70 -25.64 17.61
CA ALA A 698 -4.82 -24.91 18.87
C ALA A 698 -6.03 -23.97 18.88
N ARG A 699 -6.28 -23.25 17.77
CA ARG A 699 -7.47 -22.39 17.61
C ARG A 699 -8.76 -23.20 17.63
N LEU A 700 -8.80 -24.36 16.97
CA LEU A 700 -9.95 -25.27 16.94
C LEU A 700 -10.30 -25.85 18.31
N ASP A 701 -9.29 -26.07 19.16
CA ASP A 701 -9.45 -26.67 20.48
C ASP A 701 -9.63 -25.64 21.59
N ARG A 702 -9.63 -24.33 21.28
CA ARG A 702 -9.73 -23.23 22.26
C ARG A 702 -10.93 -23.35 23.21
N ASP A 703 -12.04 -23.91 22.74
CA ASP A 703 -13.24 -24.12 23.56
C ASP A 703 -13.15 -25.35 24.48
N LYS A 704 -12.19 -26.27 24.21
CA LYS A 704 -11.97 -27.52 24.96
C LYS A 704 -10.79 -27.42 25.92
N GLN A 705 -9.70 -26.77 25.49
CA GLN A 705 -8.49 -26.59 26.29
C GLN A 705 -7.73 -25.33 25.86
N PRO A 706 -6.90 -24.74 26.73
CA PRO A 706 -6.06 -23.61 26.38
C PRO A 706 -5.18 -23.89 25.16
N GLU A 707 -5.05 -22.92 24.24
CA GLU A 707 -4.24 -23.04 23.01
C GLU A 707 -2.80 -23.52 23.29
N ILE A 708 -2.26 -23.08 24.43
CA ILE A 708 -0.92 -23.41 24.86
C ILE A 708 -0.73 -24.90 25.15
N GLU A 709 -1.76 -25.61 25.60
CA GLU A 709 -1.68 -27.04 25.87
C GLU A 709 -1.57 -27.83 24.57
N THR A 710 -2.39 -27.49 23.57
CA THR A 710 -2.31 -28.07 22.21
C THR A 710 -0.94 -27.81 21.60
N LEU A 711 -0.45 -26.57 21.65
CA LEU A 711 0.84 -26.22 21.06
C LEU A 711 2.02 -26.82 21.80
N SER A 712 1.96 -26.92 23.13
CA SER A 712 2.98 -27.60 23.92
C SER A 712 3.03 -29.09 23.60
N HIS A 713 1.88 -29.72 23.35
CA HIS A 713 1.82 -31.10 22.88
C HIS A 713 2.44 -31.24 21.47
N CYS A 714 2.11 -30.34 20.55
CA CYS A 714 2.74 -30.30 19.22
C CYS A 714 4.26 -30.10 19.30
N LEU A 715 4.74 -29.18 20.13
CA LEU A 715 6.17 -28.92 20.32
C LEU A 715 6.90 -30.12 20.94
N LYS A 716 6.30 -30.84 21.89
CA LYS A 716 6.88 -32.09 22.43
C LYS A 716 7.08 -33.15 21.35
N ASN A 717 6.19 -33.19 20.35
CA ASN A 717 6.28 -34.11 19.22
C ASN A 717 7.19 -33.60 18.08
N ASP A 718 7.56 -32.32 18.09
CA ASP A 718 8.48 -31.71 17.11
C ASP A 718 9.46 -30.71 17.77
N PRO A 719 10.35 -31.18 18.66
CA PRO A 719 11.16 -30.30 19.52
C PRO A 719 12.21 -29.48 18.77
N GLU A 720 12.57 -29.90 17.56
CA GLU A 720 13.57 -29.24 16.70
C GLU A 720 12.96 -28.08 15.88
N ASN A 721 11.64 -27.89 15.94
CA ASN A 721 10.96 -26.86 15.16
C ASN A 721 11.05 -25.50 15.88
N GLU A 722 12.13 -24.77 15.61
CA GLU A 722 12.44 -23.47 16.20
C GLU A 722 11.29 -22.45 16.01
N ARG A 723 10.59 -22.51 14.87
CA ARG A 723 9.45 -21.63 14.56
C ARG A 723 8.23 -21.96 15.43
N LEU A 724 7.96 -23.24 15.66
CA LEU A 724 6.92 -23.68 16.58
C LEU A 724 7.27 -23.33 18.03
N ALA A 725 8.52 -23.55 18.44
CA ALA A 725 9.01 -23.19 19.77
C ALA A 725 8.87 -21.68 20.03
N TYR A 726 9.23 -20.85 19.04
CA TYR A 726 9.02 -19.41 19.08
C TYR A 726 7.53 -19.04 19.18
N ALA A 727 6.66 -19.69 18.39
CA ALA A 727 5.21 -19.45 18.44
C ALA A 727 4.61 -19.77 19.81
N VAL A 728 5.05 -20.87 20.45
CA VAL A 728 4.65 -21.25 21.82
C VAL A 728 5.04 -20.16 22.82
N ALA A 729 6.30 -19.70 22.82
CA ALA A 729 6.76 -18.65 23.73
C ALA A 729 6.03 -17.32 23.51
N SER A 730 5.75 -16.95 22.26
CA SER A 730 4.98 -15.74 21.94
C SER A 730 3.51 -15.82 22.40
N ILE A 731 2.92 -17.02 22.46
CA ILE A 731 1.56 -17.20 22.98
C ILE A 731 1.54 -17.14 24.50
N LEU A 732 2.52 -17.72 25.19
CA LEU A 732 2.69 -17.57 26.64
C LEU A 732 2.78 -16.09 27.04
N GLU A 733 3.58 -15.31 26.32
CA GLU A 733 3.69 -13.86 26.53
C GLU A 733 2.33 -13.16 26.41
N ARG A 734 1.58 -13.42 25.33
CA ARG A 734 0.26 -12.82 25.08
C ARG A 734 -0.82 -13.25 26.07
N GLN A 735 -0.70 -14.44 26.65
CA GLN A 735 -1.63 -14.96 27.66
C GLN A 735 -1.27 -14.52 29.09
N GLY A 736 -0.33 -13.58 29.25
CA GLY A 736 0.03 -13.06 30.57
C GLY A 736 0.89 -14.01 31.40
N ARG A 737 1.66 -14.91 30.75
CA ARG A 737 2.64 -15.81 31.38
C ARG A 737 4.08 -15.40 31.04
N PRO A 738 4.51 -14.17 31.41
CA PRO A 738 5.78 -13.59 30.96
C PRO A 738 7.02 -14.30 31.52
N VAL A 739 6.92 -14.94 32.69
CA VAL A 739 8.03 -15.68 33.30
C VAL A 739 8.38 -16.91 32.44
N GLU A 740 7.38 -17.71 32.10
CA GLU A 740 7.57 -18.92 31.29
C GLU A 740 7.97 -18.58 29.85
N ALA A 741 7.37 -17.54 29.26
CA ALA A 741 7.79 -17.03 27.96
C ALA A 741 9.26 -16.62 27.97
N ARG A 742 9.69 -15.90 29.02
CA ARG A 742 11.06 -15.46 29.18
C ARG A 742 12.04 -16.63 29.33
N GLU A 743 11.73 -17.64 30.15
CA GLU A 743 12.56 -18.84 30.30
C GLU A 743 12.76 -19.56 28.96
N MET A 744 11.69 -19.69 28.17
CA MET A 744 11.77 -20.26 26.83
C MET A 744 12.65 -19.41 25.90
N PHE A 745 12.40 -18.10 25.85
CA PHE A 745 13.21 -17.23 25.02
C PHE A 745 14.68 -17.22 25.45
N GLU A 746 15.01 -17.30 26.74
CA GLU A 746 16.39 -17.36 27.25
C GLU A 746 17.07 -18.64 26.75
N ALA A 747 16.39 -19.79 26.80
CA ALA A 747 16.90 -21.05 26.27
C ALA A 747 17.17 -20.99 24.75
N PHE A 748 16.29 -20.32 23.99
CA PHE A 748 16.40 -20.19 22.54
C PHE A 748 17.65 -19.46 22.08
N THR A 749 18.19 -18.56 22.92
CA THR A 749 19.40 -17.78 22.59
C THR A 749 20.64 -18.62 22.33
N THR A 750 20.65 -19.86 22.84
CA THR A 750 21.74 -20.82 22.66
C THR A 750 21.35 -22.02 21.83
N SER A 751 20.05 -22.36 21.75
CA SER A 751 19.59 -23.57 21.06
C SER A 751 19.16 -23.34 19.62
N PHE A 752 18.68 -22.15 19.25
CA PHE A 752 18.24 -21.87 17.88
C PHE A 752 19.42 -21.66 16.93
N LYS A 753 19.31 -22.22 15.73
CA LYS A 753 20.25 -22.09 14.62
C LYS A 753 19.78 -21.05 13.61
N ASP A 754 18.47 -20.84 13.47
CA ASP A 754 17.88 -19.87 12.54
C ASP A 754 18.13 -18.44 13.03
N GLN A 755 19.09 -17.78 12.37
CA GLN A 755 19.51 -16.41 12.64
C GLN A 755 18.37 -15.40 12.47
N SER A 756 17.41 -15.69 11.58
CA SER A 756 16.27 -14.80 11.32
C SER A 756 15.31 -14.75 12.52
N ILE A 757 15.20 -15.85 13.28
CA ILE A 757 14.34 -15.96 14.47
C ILE A 757 15.07 -15.40 15.70
N LEU A 758 16.38 -15.64 15.82
CA LEU A 758 17.20 -15.19 16.96
C LEU A 758 17.11 -13.67 17.18
N GLY A 759 17.06 -12.87 16.12
CA GLY A 759 16.85 -11.42 16.24
C GLY A 759 15.54 -11.07 16.98
N SER A 760 14.46 -11.77 16.66
CA SER A 760 13.15 -11.59 17.31
C SER A 760 13.13 -12.10 18.75
N VAL A 761 13.81 -13.23 19.02
CA VAL A 761 13.98 -13.79 20.38
C VAL A 761 14.66 -12.78 21.31
N TRP A 762 15.78 -12.20 20.89
CA TRP A 762 16.50 -11.21 21.71
C TRP A 762 15.68 -9.94 21.97
N TYR A 763 14.86 -9.52 21.01
CA TYR A 763 13.96 -8.39 21.21
C TYR A 763 12.87 -8.70 22.24
N ARG A 764 12.22 -9.86 22.14
CA ARG A 764 11.22 -10.30 23.13
C ARG A 764 11.82 -10.46 24.53
N LEU A 765 13.05 -10.99 24.63
CA LEU A 765 13.80 -11.03 25.89
C LEU A 765 14.07 -9.65 26.47
N ALA A 766 14.40 -8.67 25.63
CA ALA A 766 14.59 -7.30 26.10
C ALA A 766 13.32 -6.75 26.74
N LEU A 767 12.14 -6.98 26.13
CA LEU A 767 10.87 -6.52 26.68
C LEU A 767 10.52 -7.20 28.01
N LEU A 768 10.88 -8.48 28.17
CA LEU A 768 10.58 -9.26 29.38
C LEU A 768 11.66 -9.17 30.48
N SER A 769 12.79 -8.53 30.19
CA SER A 769 13.90 -8.38 31.14
C SER A 769 13.78 -7.09 31.99
N PRO A 770 14.32 -7.07 33.22
CA PRO A 770 14.40 -5.85 34.02
C PRO A 770 15.27 -4.79 33.31
N LYS A 771 14.95 -3.50 33.53
CA LYS A 771 15.58 -2.34 32.85
C LYS A 771 17.11 -2.40 32.75
N ASN A 772 17.78 -2.85 33.82
CA ASN A 772 19.25 -2.96 33.87
C ASN A 772 19.85 -4.01 32.91
N LYS A 773 19.06 -4.96 32.40
CA LYS A 773 19.49 -5.98 31.42
C LYS A 773 18.96 -5.71 30.00
N GLN A 774 17.96 -4.86 29.83
CA GLN A 774 17.31 -4.61 28.53
C GLN A 774 18.32 -4.12 27.48
N LYS A 775 19.18 -3.16 27.85
CA LYS A 775 20.19 -2.56 26.95
C LYS A 775 21.11 -3.61 26.32
N GLN A 776 21.50 -4.62 27.09
CA GLN A 776 22.36 -5.71 26.61
C GLN A 776 21.61 -6.61 25.61
N MET A 777 20.37 -6.98 25.91
CA MET A 777 19.54 -7.84 25.06
C MET A 777 19.19 -7.16 23.73
N VAL A 778 18.88 -5.87 23.77
CA VAL A 778 18.62 -5.05 22.59
C VAL A 778 19.84 -4.99 21.67
N ARG A 779 21.05 -4.83 22.22
CA ARG A 779 22.29 -4.86 21.43
C ARG A 779 22.49 -6.21 20.73
N LYS A 780 22.15 -7.31 21.41
CA LYS A 780 22.19 -8.65 20.80
C LYS A 780 21.15 -8.81 19.69
N CYS A 781 19.91 -8.33 19.87
CA CYS A 781 18.91 -8.28 18.81
C CYS A 781 19.44 -7.56 17.56
N LEU A 782 20.06 -6.39 17.72
CA LEU A 782 20.61 -5.60 16.62
C LEU A 782 21.86 -6.22 15.97
N ALA A 783 22.57 -7.12 16.65
CA ALA A 783 23.66 -7.87 16.04
C ALA A 783 23.14 -8.91 15.03
N PHE A 784 22.02 -9.57 15.33
CA PHE A 784 21.39 -10.58 14.46
C PHE A 784 20.44 -9.97 13.42
N HIS A 785 19.74 -8.90 13.77
CA HIS A 785 18.81 -8.20 12.90
C HIS A 785 19.08 -6.69 12.96
N PRO A 786 20.13 -6.18 12.27
CA PRO A 786 20.52 -4.78 12.33
C PRO A 786 19.37 -3.82 12.04
N GLY A 787 18.44 -4.18 11.13
CA GLY A 787 17.27 -3.38 10.76
C GLY A 787 16.10 -3.39 11.74
N HIS A 788 16.23 -3.99 12.95
CA HIS A 788 15.09 -4.18 13.85
C HIS A 788 14.68 -2.86 14.53
N ARG A 789 13.72 -2.15 13.92
CA ARG A 789 13.33 -0.77 14.29
C ARG A 789 12.95 -0.61 15.76
N ALA A 790 12.06 -1.46 16.26
CA ALA A 790 11.58 -1.38 17.64
C ALA A 790 12.69 -1.65 18.68
N ALA A 791 13.72 -2.42 18.30
CA ALA A 791 14.88 -2.65 19.16
C ALA A 791 15.77 -1.39 19.22
N ARG A 792 15.97 -0.70 18.09
CA ARG A 792 16.71 0.58 18.06
C ARG A 792 16.00 1.65 18.88
N ASP A 793 14.68 1.71 18.82
CA ASP A 793 13.89 2.68 19.59
C ASP A 793 13.96 2.38 21.09
N LEU A 794 13.83 1.11 21.48
CA LEU A 794 14.03 0.69 22.87
C LEU A 794 15.45 1.01 23.36
N LEU A 795 16.49 0.81 22.53
CA LEU A 795 17.88 1.16 22.89
C LEU A 795 18.07 2.65 23.17
N ARG A 796 17.38 3.52 22.43
CA ARG A 796 17.44 4.97 22.61
C ARG A 796 16.76 5.42 23.90
N SER A 797 15.79 4.65 24.38
CA SER A 797 15.04 4.94 25.62
C SER A 797 15.68 4.39 26.90
N LEU A 798 16.77 3.61 26.78
CA LEU A 798 17.49 2.91 27.86
C LEU A 798 18.90 3.44 28.07
#